data_AF-A0A3S3CX61-F1
#
_entry.id   AF-A0A3S3CX61-F1
#
_cell.length_a   1.000
_cell.length_b   1.000
_cell.length_c   1.000
_cell.angle_alpha   90.00
_cell.angle_beta   90.00
_cell.angle_gamma   90.00
#
_symmetry.space_group_name_H-M   'P 1'
#
loop_
_entity.id
_entity.type
_entity.pdbx_description
1 polymer ?
#
loop_
_entity_poly.entity_id
_entity_poly.type
_entity_poly.pdbx_seq_one_letter_code
_entity_poly.pdbx_strand_id
1 'polypeptide(L)'
;GIGLNSTFAGVEDGETVSGTTGNFTVTATSNDTLTTTAKAGAQGATGIGGAIAVAYVDNDTDAHIGTGGGAAITLTGNLAAQASHTGTVHTLADGEAAGSSVGVGASIALNIGEVTNDAFLGRNFQNVGTVTITATSTLDTKAESKASSKGQSTKKSDGTTDSANSDQETTNQTEMAKNQSGGTKTPTQSGSGSLGQADGNSNAQTGKGTQGGNGSGGTNVAATIAVNFLDADNQAQIAGNVTISGTGAMKVEAISTTDARALATATSTNTSSNTGVAAAVGLNIVLLDNNAMIGAGADLTAGSIEVRAATANGQKNTFQARALSGAVSKNTAIGGSVGINYLDVNTLASVGDNVDLDANTGNIEIGAVSLNEMQNLAGGAALSTGSGGGGVGIAVTVNIVNDLSTKAETGINLDAEAQGAINVTSHAELLPVTENLPVIGSLAVTSFAAGIAGASGGFAVGGSSSVNVIFMETHASVNDNSDLEAGTGIKIEATDLLTVVSGAGGIGLTLNGNAGVGIGLDVQVITRNTSAWMGGGADLDTSAGNIVINADSFDDITSIAATFGGSAGGSAGVAASVGVLYLDTSTQAFVEAGSALNKSHLGAGGDVSVTATGDADVFLLAGAAAFGQSAGIGVSGTVFVHLDDVKAELYGDADVVTGGANGLSVSAISTDEVLIIAAAGDHIG
;
A
#
# COMPACT_ATOMS: atom_id res chain seq x y z
N GLY A 1 -3.21 23.18 1.63
CA GLY A 1 -3.89 23.45 0.37
C GLY A 1 -5.25 22.80 0.41
N ILE A 2 -6.20 23.31 -0.36
CA ILE A 2 -7.47 22.63 -0.62
C ILE A 2 -7.63 22.65 -2.14
N GLY A 3 -7.85 21.49 -2.76
CA GLY A 3 -8.21 21.35 -4.16
C GLY A 3 -9.54 20.61 -4.26
N LEU A 4 -10.54 21.24 -4.86
CA LEU A 4 -11.86 20.64 -5.10
C LEU A 4 -12.14 20.80 -6.58
N ASN A 5 -12.11 19.71 -7.34
CA ASN A 5 -12.27 19.74 -8.78
C ASN A 5 -13.34 18.73 -9.20
N SER A 6 -14.20 19.15 -10.13
CA SER A 6 -15.12 18.25 -10.82
C SER A 6 -15.00 18.53 -12.32
N THR A 7 -14.71 17.47 -13.08
CA THR A 7 -14.59 17.48 -14.53
C THR A 7 -15.63 16.53 -15.10
N PHE A 8 -16.74 17.09 -15.55
CA PHE A 8 -17.84 16.32 -16.14
C PHE A 8 -17.93 16.57 -17.64
N ALA A 9 -18.10 15.50 -18.40
CA ALA A 9 -18.56 15.54 -19.78
C ALA A 9 -19.62 14.45 -19.96
N GLY A 10 -20.77 14.77 -20.53
CA GLY A 10 -21.77 13.73 -20.73
C GLY A 10 -23.07 14.12 -21.40
N VAL A 11 -23.87 13.09 -21.66
CA VAL A 11 -25.29 13.18 -21.99
C VAL A 11 -26.06 12.58 -20.82
N GLU A 12 -26.87 13.39 -20.15
CA GLU A 12 -27.61 12.99 -18.96
C GLU A 12 -28.65 11.90 -19.22
N ASP A 13 -29.09 11.27 -18.14
CA ASP A 13 -30.20 10.33 -18.12
C ASP A 13 -31.50 10.94 -18.67
N GLY A 14 -32.22 10.16 -19.48
CA GLY A 14 -33.48 10.55 -20.08
C GLY A 14 -33.36 11.49 -21.28
N GLU A 15 -32.17 12.00 -21.59
CA GLU A 15 -31.96 12.90 -22.72
C GLU A 15 -32.14 12.17 -24.06
N THR A 16 -32.94 12.78 -24.95
CA THR A 16 -33.25 12.23 -26.26
C THR A 16 -32.16 12.62 -27.27
N VAL A 17 -31.37 11.65 -27.70
CA VAL A 17 -30.43 11.79 -28.81
C VAL A 17 -30.82 10.78 -29.89
N SER A 18 -31.03 11.24 -31.13
CA SER A 18 -31.52 10.38 -32.22
C SER A 18 -30.86 10.73 -33.56
N GLY A 19 -30.88 9.78 -34.50
CA GLY A 19 -30.36 9.94 -35.85
C GLY A 19 -29.16 9.04 -36.16
N THR A 20 -28.51 9.33 -37.29
CA THR A 20 -27.27 8.67 -37.73
C THR A 20 -26.11 9.66 -37.63
N THR A 21 -25.02 9.29 -36.98
CA THR A 21 -23.82 10.13 -36.84
C THR A 21 -22.55 9.34 -37.15
N GLY A 22 -21.42 10.04 -37.31
CA GLY A 22 -20.10 9.41 -37.42
C GLY A 22 -19.69 8.76 -36.10
N ASN A 23 -19.14 9.56 -35.20
CA ASN A 23 -18.71 9.13 -33.87
C ASN A 23 -19.69 9.61 -32.80
N PHE A 24 -19.72 8.90 -31.67
CA PHE A 24 -20.30 9.37 -30.40
C PHE A 24 -19.21 9.30 -29.34
N THR A 25 -18.74 10.45 -28.87
CA THR A 25 -17.56 10.51 -27.98
C THR A 25 -17.82 11.47 -26.83
N VAL A 26 -17.64 10.95 -25.62
CA VAL A 26 -17.62 11.70 -24.36
C VAL A 26 -16.25 11.51 -23.73
N THR A 27 -15.61 12.60 -23.31
CA THR A 27 -14.27 12.55 -22.73
C THR A 27 -14.15 13.58 -21.62
N ALA A 28 -13.79 13.10 -20.44
CA ALA A 28 -13.44 13.91 -19.27
C ALA A 28 -11.95 13.70 -18.98
N THR A 29 -11.22 14.79 -18.73
CA THR A 29 -9.78 14.72 -18.46
C THR A 29 -9.40 15.74 -17.40
N SER A 30 -8.94 15.26 -16.25
CA SER A 30 -8.43 16.10 -15.17
C SER A 30 -6.93 15.87 -14.96
N ASN A 31 -6.19 16.97 -14.75
CA ASN A 31 -4.76 16.96 -14.48
C ASN A 31 -4.48 17.92 -13.33
N ASP A 32 -4.26 17.38 -12.15
CA ASP A 32 -4.21 18.13 -10.91
C ASP A 32 -2.85 18.01 -10.23
N THR A 33 -2.33 19.13 -9.77
CA THR A 33 -1.12 19.17 -8.94
C THR A 33 -1.34 20.09 -7.77
N LEU A 34 -1.28 19.55 -6.55
CA LEU A 34 -1.35 20.32 -5.32
C LEU A 34 -0.08 20.09 -4.50
N THR A 35 0.69 21.17 -4.33
CA THR A 35 1.83 21.19 -3.42
C THR A 35 1.54 22.08 -2.23
N THR A 36 1.54 21.51 -1.02
CA THR A 36 1.44 22.27 0.23
C THR A 36 2.78 22.21 0.95
N THR A 37 3.35 23.35 1.34
CA THR A 37 4.61 23.39 2.08
C THR A 37 4.50 24.33 3.28
N ALA A 38 4.87 23.84 4.45
CA ALA A 38 5.09 24.64 5.65
C ALA A 38 6.52 24.43 6.14
N LYS A 39 7.25 25.53 6.36
CA LYS A 39 8.60 25.50 6.95
C LYS A 39 8.67 26.46 8.10
N ALA A 40 9.22 26.01 9.22
CA ALA A 40 9.40 26.79 10.42
C ALA A 40 10.75 26.47 11.04
N GLY A 41 11.53 27.53 11.30
CA GLY A 41 12.93 27.44 11.69
C GLY A 41 13.26 28.44 12.79
N ALA A 42 13.69 27.97 13.97
CA ALA A 42 14.04 28.88 15.07
C ALA A 42 15.45 28.67 15.63
N GLN A 43 16.16 29.77 15.93
CA GLN A 43 17.53 29.76 16.47
C GLN A 43 17.62 30.57 17.77
N GLY A 44 18.67 30.31 18.56
CA GLY A 44 18.97 31.05 19.80
C GLY A 44 19.39 30.15 20.95
N ALA A 45 19.41 30.67 22.17
CA ALA A 45 19.55 29.81 23.36
C ALA A 45 18.37 28.85 23.49
N THR A 46 17.17 29.37 23.21
CA THR A 46 15.92 28.61 23.01
C THR A 46 15.48 28.82 21.57
N GLY A 47 15.31 27.74 20.81
CA GLY A 47 14.76 27.74 19.46
C GLY A 47 13.57 26.78 19.39
N ILE A 48 12.39 27.28 19.03
CA ILE A 48 11.17 26.49 18.87
C ILE A 48 10.68 26.69 17.45
N GLY A 49 10.79 25.66 16.61
CA GLY A 49 10.31 25.64 15.22
C GLY A 49 9.17 24.63 15.08
N GLY A 50 8.07 25.03 14.44
CA GLY A 50 6.86 24.20 14.32
C GLY A 50 6.22 24.32 12.94
N ALA A 51 6.12 23.26 12.15
CA ALA A 51 5.51 23.33 10.81
C ALA A 51 4.29 22.41 10.69
N ILE A 52 3.15 22.94 10.26
CA ILE A 52 1.96 22.15 9.97
C ILE A 52 1.57 22.39 8.52
N ALA A 53 1.55 21.34 7.71
CA ALA A 53 1.10 21.34 6.34
C ALA A 53 -0.07 20.37 6.21
N VAL A 54 -1.21 20.86 5.72
CA VAL A 54 -2.41 20.05 5.48
C VAL A 54 -2.83 20.25 4.03
N ALA A 55 -2.98 19.16 3.28
CA ALA A 55 -3.65 19.13 2.00
C ALA A 55 -4.91 18.28 2.09
N TYR A 56 -5.99 18.81 1.52
CA TYR A 56 -7.21 18.07 1.24
C TYR A 56 -7.49 18.21 -0.25
N VAL A 57 -7.68 17.09 -0.94
CA VAL A 57 -8.00 17.01 -2.35
C VAL A 57 -9.24 16.15 -2.52
N ASP A 58 -10.20 16.65 -3.27
CA ASP A 58 -11.39 15.94 -3.72
C ASP A 58 -11.51 16.20 -5.23
N ASN A 59 -11.30 15.16 -6.03
CA ASN A 59 -11.30 15.24 -7.48
C ASN A 59 -12.27 14.23 -8.08
N ASP A 60 -13.20 14.74 -8.86
CA ASP A 60 -14.21 13.97 -9.59
C ASP A 60 -13.99 14.16 -11.10
N THR A 61 -13.89 13.05 -11.85
CA THR A 61 -13.73 13.03 -13.30
C THR A 61 -14.72 12.05 -13.91
N ASP A 62 -15.77 12.55 -14.55
CA ASP A 62 -16.88 11.72 -15.05
C ASP A 62 -17.10 11.92 -16.56
N ALA A 63 -16.96 10.83 -17.30
CA ALA A 63 -17.34 10.71 -18.70
C ALA A 63 -18.63 9.90 -18.82
N HIS A 64 -19.76 10.61 -18.89
CA HIS A 64 -21.09 10.03 -18.73
C HIS A 64 -21.90 9.94 -20.03
N ILE A 65 -22.20 8.73 -20.51
CA ILE A 65 -23.23 8.51 -21.51
C ILE A 65 -24.44 7.88 -20.82
N GLY A 66 -25.32 8.71 -20.27
CA GLY A 66 -26.47 8.28 -19.48
C GLY A 66 -27.51 7.49 -20.27
N THR A 67 -28.54 7.01 -19.60
CA THR A 67 -29.68 6.30 -20.19
C THR A 67 -30.47 7.18 -21.15
N GLY A 68 -30.95 6.61 -22.25
CA GLY A 68 -31.72 7.33 -23.27
C GLY A 68 -33.09 6.72 -23.49
N GLY A 69 -34.11 7.56 -23.67
CA GLY A 69 -35.40 7.11 -24.21
C GLY A 69 -35.37 7.01 -25.74
N GLY A 70 -35.90 5.92 -26.32
CA GLY A 70 -36.11 5.80 -27.76
C GLY A 70 -35.33 4.65 -28.42
N ALA A 71 -35.24 4.70 -29.77
CA ALA A 71 -34.52 3.70 -30.56
C ALA A 71 -32.99 3.88 -30.43
N ALA A 72 -32.24 2.80 -30.65
CA ALA A 72 -30.78 2.82 -30.61
C ALA A 72 -30.19 3.84 -31.61
N ILE A 73 -29.08 4.47 -31.24
CA ILE A 73 -28.37 5.45 -32.08
C ILE A 73 -27.54 4.70 -33.12
N THR A 74 -27.65 5.06 -34.40
CA THR A 74 -26.85 4.44 -35.46
C THR A 74 -25.57 5.22 -35.70
N LEU A 75 -24.41 4.56 -35.62
CA LEU A 75 -23.10 5.17 -35.90
C LEU A 75 -22.58 4.76 -37.30
N THR A 76 -21.63 5.51 -37.84
CA THR A 76 -20.77 5.07 -38.97
C THR A 76 -19.29 5.04 -38.59
N GLY A 77 -18.99 5.36 -37.33
CA GLY A 77 -17.68 5.38 -36.71
C GLY A 77 -17.76 4.91 -35.26
N ASN A 78 -16.95 5.51 -34.38
CA ASN A 78 -16.63 4.94 -33.06
C ASN A 78 -17.54 5.46 -31.94
N LEU A 79 -17.73 4.62 -30.92
CA LEU A 79 -18.35 4.95 -29.64
C LEU A 79 -17.27 5.04 -28.55
N ALA A 80 -17.25 6.11 -27.76
CA ALA A 80 -16.31 6.23 -26.65
C ALA A 80 -16.85 7.03 -25.47
N ALA A 81 -16.61 6.53 -24.25
CA ALA A 81 -16.71 7.23 -22.98
C ALA A 81 -15.37 7.08 -22.25
N GLN A 82 -14.63 8.17 -22.06
CA GLN A 82 -13.25 8.11 -21.58
C GLN A 82 -13.02 9.11 -20.45
N ALA A 83 -12.78 8.61 -19.25
CA ALA A 83 -12.40 9.41 -18.09
C ALA A 83 -10.92 9.19 -17.78
N SER A 84 -10.16 10.29 -17.70
CA SER A 84 -8.73 10.26 -17.40
C SER A 84 -8.40 11.23 -16.28
N HIS A 85 -7.88 10.71 -15.18
CA HIS A 85 -7.41 11.48 -14.04
C HIS A 85 -5.91 11.31 -13.85
N THR A 86 -5.18 12.42 -13.72
CA THR A 86 -3.78 12.42 -13.26
C THR A 86 -3.65 13.38 -12.08
N GLY A 87 -3.33 12.86 -10.91
CA GLY A 87 -3.24 13.61 -9.66
C GLY A 87 -1.85 13.53 -9.03
N THR A 88 -1.26 14.67 -8.69
CA THR A 88 -0.05 14.76 -7.87
C THR A 88 -0.31 15.60 -6.63
N VAL A 89 -0.21 15.01 -5.44
CA VAL A 89 -0.48 15.71 -4.17
C VAL A 89 0.69 15.55 -3.22
N HIS A 90 1.48 16.61 -3.05
CA HIS A 90 2.68 16.61 -2.21
C HIS A 90 2.53 17.60 -1.05
N THR A 91 2.59 17.07 0.17
CA THR A 91 2.50 17.86 1.41
C THR A 91 3.81 17.75 2.18
N LEU A 92 4.49 18.88 2.38
CA LEU A 92 5.76 18.97 3.11
C LEU A 92 5.61 19.84 4.36
N ALA A 93 5.93 19.30 5.53
CA ALA A 93 6.11 20.05 6.76
C ALA A 93 7.55 19.94 7.28
N ASP A 94 8.20 21.07 7.52
CA ASP A 94 9.61 21.12 7.94
C ASP A 94 9.78 22.01 9.19
N GLY A 95 9.83 21.39 10.35
CA GLY A 95 9.91 22.02 11.67
C GLY A 95 11.30 21.88 12.27
N GLU A 96 12.29 22.58 11.73
CA GLU A 96 13.65 22.57 12.24
C GLU A 96 13.86 23.60 13.37
N ALA A 97 14.67 23.25 14.36
CA ALA A 97 15.11 24.16 15.41
C ALA A 97 16.61 24.05 15.62
N ALA A 98 17.28 25.18 15.84
CA ALA A 98 18.71 25.32 16.08
C ALA A 98 18.96 26.00 17.44
N GLY A 99 18.29 25.51 18.49
CA GLY A 99 18.48 25.96 19.86
C GLY A 99 19.79 25.43 20.47
N SER A 100 20.64 26.32 20.99
CA SER A 100 21.93 25.93 21.57
C SER A 100 21.81 25.30 22.97
N SER A 101 20.79 25.68 23.74
CA SER A 101 20.42 25.04 25.01
C SER A 101 19.14 24.23 24.88
N VAL A 102 18.05 24.86 24.40
CA VAL A 102 16.74 24.24 24.21
C VAL A 102 16.32 24.36 22.75
N GLY A 103 16.20 23.25 22.05
CA GLY A 103 15.73 23.16 20.67
C GLY A 103 14.49 22.27 20.57
N VAL A 104 13.36 22.82 20.13
CA VAL A 104 12.13 22.05 19.89
C VAL A 104 11.73 22.20 18.44
N GLY A 105 11.90 21.15 17.66
CA GLY A 105 11.39 21.02 16.30
C GLY A 105 10.14 20.14 16.29
N ALA A 106 9.03 20.64 15.76
CA ALA A 106 7.81 19.86 15.64
C ALA A 106 7.22 19.99 14.23
N SER A 107 6.72 18.90 13.64
CA SER A 107 6.04 19.00 12.35
C SER A 107 4.93 17.98 12.12
N ILE A 108 3.93 18.40 11.35
CA ILE A 108 2.82 17.55 10.92
C ILE A 108 2.57 17.79 9.44
N ALA A 109 2.67 16.74 8.63
CA ALA A 109 2.20 16.72 7.26
C ALA A 109 0.99 15.80 7.18
N LEU A 110 -0.16 16.34 6.77
CA LEU A 110 -1.38 15.58 6.55
C LEU A 110 -1.79 15.75 5.09
N ASN A 111 -1.84 14.64 4.37
CA ASN A 111 -2.35 14.57 3.02
C ASN A 111 -3.62 13.71 3.02
N ILE A 112 -4.72 14.26 2.57
CA ILE A 112 -6.00 13.57 2.38
C ILE A 112 -6.37 13.76 0.91
N GLY A 113 -6.50 12.66 0.17
CA GLY A 113 -6.97 12.66 -1.21
C GLY A 113 -8.18 11.74 -1.34
N GLU A 114 -9.22 12.25 -1.99
CA GLU A 114 -10.41 11.54 -2.43
C GLU A 114 -10.46 11.73 -3.96
N VAL A 115 -10.54 10.63 -4.71
CA VAL A 115 -10.52 10.65 -6.18
C VAL A 115 -11.58 9.71 -6.72
N THR A 116 -12.45 10.22 -7.58
CA THR A 116 -13.40 9.42 -8.36
C THR A 116 -13.15 9.64 -9.84
N ASN A 117 -12.99 8.57 -10.61
CA ASN A 117 -12.79 8.61 -12.05
C ASN A 117 -13.69 7.58 -12.75
N ASP A 118 -14.78 8.05 -13.33
CA ASP A 118 -15.88 7.23 -13.83
C ASP A 118 -16.08 7.39 -15.34
N ALA A 119 -16.19 6.28 -16.05
CA ALA A 119 -16.59 6.22 -17.44
C ALA A 119 -17.82 5.32 -17.58
N PHE A 120 -18.96 5.90 -17.97
CA PHE A 120 -20.25 5.22 -17.94
C PHE A 120 -20.96 5.21 -19.30
N LEU A 121 -21.57 4.08 -19.65
CA LEU A 121 -22.42 3.91 -20.82
C LEU A 121 -23.75 3.22 -20.48
N GLY A 122 -24.86 3.95 -20.62
CA GLY A 122 -26.19 3.51 -20.25
C GLY A 122 -27.22 3.46 -21.39
N ARG A 123 -26.84 3.58 -22.67
CA ARG A 123 -27.79 3.59 -23.79
C ARG A 123 -27.35 2.76 -24.99
N ASN A 124 -28.31 2.43 -25.85
CA ASN A 124 -28.13 1.48 -26.96
C ASN A 124 -27.55 2.14 -28.23
N PHE A 125 -26.66 1.41 -28.92
CA PHE A 125 -25.98 1.85 -30.14
C PHE A 125 -25.90 0.74 -31.19
N GLN A 126 -26.10 1.05 -32.48
CA GLN A 126 -26.00 0.09 -33.58
C GLN A 126 -25.03 0.56 -34.67
N ASN A 127 -24.48 -0.39 -35.44
CA ASN A 127 -23.52 -0.14 -36.53
C ASN A 127 -22.25 0.58 -36.03
N VAL A 128 -21.76 0.20 -34.86
CA VAL A 128 -20.59 0.80 -34.24
C VAL A 128 -19.29 0.28 -34.89
N GLY A 129 -18.33 1.18 -35.09
CA GLY A 129 -16.95 0.85 -35.42
C GLY A 129 -16.24 0.17 -34.24
N THR A 130 -15.49 0.95 -33.45
CA THR A 130 -14.94 0.48 -32.16
C THR A 130 -15.73 1.03 -30.98
N VAL A 131 -15.72 0.32 -29.85
CA VAL A 131 -16.29 0.75 -28.58
C VAL A 131 -15.16 0.89 -27.55
N THR A 132 -15.04 2.06 -26.92
CA THR A 132 -14.00 2.34 -25.93
C THR A 132 -14.59 3.01 -24.69
N ILE A 133 -14.78 2.22 -23.63
CA ILE A 133 -15.21 2.69 -22.31
C ILE A 133 -14.00 2.55 -21.38
N THR A 134 -13.37 3.67 -21.02
CA THR A 134 -12.10 3.62 -20.28
C THR A 134 -12.07 4.61 -19.13
N ALA A 135 -11.65 4.12 -17.97
CA ALA A 135 -11.31 4.94 -16.81
C ALA A 135 -9.82 4.75 -16.49
N THR A 136 -9.01 5.79 -16.64
CA THR A 136 -7.57 5.76 -16.35
C THR A 136 -7.22 6.74 -15.24
N SER A 137 -6.74 6.22 -14.11
CA SER A 137 -6.27 7.01 -12.96
C SER A 137 -4.76 6.83 -12.73
N THR A 138 -4.04 7.93 -12.58
CA THR A 138 -2.62 7.96 -12.21
C THR A 138 -2.41 8.90 -11.04
N LEU A 139 -1.98 8.37 -9.90
CA LEU A 139 -1.91 9.09 -8.62
C LEU A 139 -0.50 9.03 -8.03
N ASP A 140 0.04 10.19 -7.66
CA ASP A 140 1.27 10.31 -6.85
C ASP A 140 0.97 11.18 -5.62
N THR A 141 0.81 10.52 -4.48
CA THR A 141 0.47 11.14 -3.19
C THR A 141 1.61 10.97 -2.19
N LYS A 142 1.99 12.07 -1.56
CA LYS A 142 3.12 12.09 -0.63
C LYS A 142 2.90 13.07 0.52
N ALA A 143 2.87 12.55 1.73
CA ALA A 143 3.05 13.32 2.95
C ALA A 143 4.49 13.18 3.45
N GLU A 144 5.21 14.29 3.58
CA GLU A 144 6.57 14.33 4.09
C GLU A 144 6.68 15.31 5.26
N SER A 145 7.17 14.83 6.40
CA SER A 145 7.28 15.60 7.63
C SER A 145 8.67 15.44 8.24
N LYS A 146 9.32 16.57 8.54
CA LYS A 146 10.68 16.64 9.06
C LYS A 146 10.72 17.48 10.32
N ALA A 147 11.40 17.00 11.35
CA ALA A 147 11.66 17.78 12.55
C ALA A 147 13.12 17.63 12.96
N SER A 148 13.73 18.73 13.39
CA SER A 148 15.06 18.68 13.97
C SER A 148 15.21 19.61 15.17
N SER A 149 16.12 19.29 16.08
CA SER A 149 16.50 20.17 17.19
C SER A 149 17.99 20.59 17.14
N LYS A 150 18.58 20.44 15.95
CA LYS A 150 19.88 21.00 15.57
C LYS A 150 19.92 21.28 14.05
N GLY A 151 19.05 22.17 13.58
CA GLY A 151 18.96 22.57 12.17
C GLY A 151 20.21 23.31 11.66
N GLN A 152 20.41 23.32 10.33
CA GLN A 152 21.43 24.18 9.72
C GLN A 152 20.89 25.62 9.66
N SER A 153 21.60 26.58 10.25
CA SER A 153 21.34 27.98 9.93
C SER A 153 21.77 28.20 8.47
N THR A 154 20.84 28.34 7.53
CA THR A 154 21.18 28.88 6.21
C THR A 154 21.62 30.33 6.44
N LYS A 155 22.89 30.61 6.16
CA LYS A 155 23.39 31.99 6.11
C LYS A 155 23.07 32.54 4.72
N LYS A 156 22.48 33.73 4.65
CA LYS A 156 22.39 34.50 3.41
C LYS A 156 23.79 34.85 2.92
N SER A 157 23.93 35.13 1.64
CA SER A 157 25.19 35.56 1.01
C SER A 157 25.80 36.83 1.63
N ASP A 158 25.03 37.57 2.41
CA ASP A 158 25.43 38.78 3.16
C ASP A 158 25.88 38.51 4.61
N GLY A 159 25.88 37.24 5.05
CA GLY A 159 26.30 36.83 6.39
C GLY A 159 25.21 36.87 7.48
N THR A 160 23.98 37.29 7.17
CA THR A 160 22.83 37.21 8.08
C THR A 160 22.18 35.81 8.04
N THR A 161 21.54 35.37 9.11
CA THR A 161 20.85 34.06 9.17
C THR A 161 19.41 34.15 8.70
N ASP A 162 18.92 33.11 8.02
CA ASP A 162 17.56 33.05 7.48
C ASP A 162 16.47 32.72 8.52
N SER A 163 16.85 32.28 9.73
CA SER A 163 15.89 31.80 10.72
C SER A 163 15.56 32.82 11.83
N ALA A 164 14.29 32.84 12.24
CA ALA A 164 13.74 33.70 13.27
C ALA A 164 14.14 33.21 14.69
N ASN A 165 13.96 34.04 15.72
CA ASN A 165 13.95 33.54 17.11
C ASN A 165 12.55 33.00 17.46
N SER A 166 12.37 32.35 18.62
CA SER A 166 11.09 31.71 19.00
C SER A 166 9.89 32.65 19.02
N ASP A 167 10.07 33.91 19.44
CA ASP A 167 8.99 34.90 19.54
C ASP A 167 8.58 35.41 18.15
N GLN A 168 9.57 35.62 17.29
CA GLN A 168 9.36 36.01 15.90
C GLN A 168 8.71 34.88 15.11
N GLU A 169 9.05 33.61 15.36
CA GLU A 169 8.42 32.46 14.71
C GLU A 169 6.97 32.28 15.16
N THR A 170 6.70 32.40 16.47
CA THR A 170 5.33 32.41 17.01
C THR A 170 4.49 33.50 16.35
N THR A 171 5.07 34.69 16.14
CA THR A 171 4.42 35.81 15.46
C THR A 171 4.18 35.51 13.98
N ASN A 172 5.18 34.99 13.26
CA ASN A 172 5.08 34.62 11.85
C ASN A 172 3.99 33.58 11.60
N GLN A 173 3.89 32.54 12.43
CA GLN A 173 2.86 31.50 12.34
C GLN A 173 1.47 32.05 12.64
N THR A 174 1.38 32.91 13.67
CA THR A 174 0.13 33.62 13.99
C THR A 174 -0.31 34.53 12.84
N GLU A 175 0.63 35.17 12.14
CA GLU A 175 0.36 36.01 10.97
C GLU A 175 0.00 35.19 9.72
N MET A 176 0.64 34.04 9.49
CA MET A 176 0.28 33.11 8.43
C MET A 176 -1.16 32.58 8.61
N ALA A 177 -1.52 32.18 9.83
CA ALA A 177 -2.87 31.75 10.18
C ALA A 177 -3.92 32.87 10.00
N LYS A 178 -3.57 34.13 10.31
CA LYS A 178 -4.44 35.29 10.02
C LYS A 178 -4.66 35.48 8.52
N ASN A 179 -3.59 35.39 7.73
CA ASN A 179 -3.64 35.63 6.29
C ASN A 179 -4.41 34.53 5.53
N GLN A 180 -4.42 33.29 6.03
CA GLN A 180 -5.12 32.16 5.41
C GLN A 180 -6.57 31.99 5.89
N SER A 181 -6.92 32.45 7.09
CA SER A 181 -8.29 32.30 7.65
C SER A 181 -9.27 33.41 7.27
N GLY A 182 -8.84 34.48 6.59
CA GLY A 182 -9.71 35.60 6.18
C GLY A 182 -10.33 36.41 7.34
N GLY A 183 -10.00 36.09 8.59
CA GLY A 183 -10.55 36.74 9.78
C GLY A 183 -9.64 37.82 10.37
N THR A 184 -10.19 38.99 10.70
CA THR A 184 -9.47 40.10 11.37
C THR A 184 -9.32 39.91 12.88
N LYS A 185 -9.81 38.80 13.43
CA LYS A 185 -9.82 38.56 14.87
C LYS A 185 -8.55 37.84 15.27
N THR A 186 -7.61 38.58 15.85
CA THR A 186 -6.54 38.00 16.66
C THR A 186 -7.19 37.00 17.63
N PRO A 187 -6.70 35.75 17.74
CA PRO A 187 -6.96 34.96 18.93
C PRO A 187 -6.45 35.80 20.10
N THR A 188 -7.33 36.53 20.76
CA THR A 188 -6.98 37.23 21.98
C THR A 188 -6.54 36.15 22.94
N GLN A 189 -5.29 36.23 23.38
CA GLN A 189 -4.67 35.31 24.31
C GLN A 189 -5.36 35.43 25.68
N SER A 190 -6.59 34.95 25.78
CA SER A 190 -7.34 34.81 27.03
C SER A 190 -6.90 33.51 27.70
N GLY A 191 -5.61 33.44 28.02
CA GLY A 191 -4.95 32.24 28.53
C GLY A 191 -3.65 32.57 29.25
N SER A 192 -3.56 33.76 29.87
CA SER A 192 -2.44 34.17 30.71
C SER A 192 -2.20 33.26 31.93
N GLY A 193 -3.13 32.34 32.23
CA GLY A 193 -3.00 31.37 33.31
C GLY A 193 -2.11 30.17 32.99
N SER A 194 -2.35 29.46 31.88
CA SER A 194 -1.78 28.12 31.66
C SER A 194 -0.41 28.15 30.96
N LEU A 195 -0.18 29.10 30.05
CA LEU A 195 1.14 29.35 29.46
C LEU A 195 2.06 30.12 30.42
N GLY A 196 1.50 31.05 31.21
CA GLY A 196 2.23 31.71 32.31
C GLY A 196 2.57 30.75 33.46
N GLN A 197 1.75 29.71 33.69
CA GLN A 197 2.08 28.61 34.60
C GLN A 197 3.05 27.61 33.97
N ALA A 198 3.03 27.38 32.65
CA ALA A 198 4.02 26.54 31.98
C ALA A 198 5.40 27.23 31.91
N ASP A 199 5.43 28.54 31.65
CA ASP A 199 6.63 29.38 31.68
C ASP A 199 7.09 29.60 33.14
N GLY A 200 6.16 29.79 34.08
CA GLY A 200 6.42 29.82 35.51
C GLY A 200 6.96 28.51 36.08
N ASN A 201 6.47 27.35 35.62
CA ASN A 201 6.95 26.03 36.01
C ASN A 201 8.28 25.68 35.31
N SER A 202 8.48 26.12 34.06
CA SER A 202 9.77 26.01 33.36
C SER A 202 10.83 26.87 34.03
N ASN A 203 10.49 28.09 34.44
CA ASN A 203 11.35 28.99 35.22
C ASN A 203 11.55 28.51 36.67
N ALA A 204 10.58 27.80 37.25
CA ALA A 204 10.73 27.17 38.56
C ALA A 204 11.56 25.86 38.52
N GLN A 205 11.62 25.17 37.38
CA GLN A 205 12.49 24.02 37.15
C GLN A 205 13.91 24.40 36.70
N THR A 206 14.10 25.50 35.97
CA THR A 206 15.43 26.09 35.74
C THR A 206 15.95 26.86 36.97
N GLY A 207 15.05 27.36 37.81
CA GLY A 207 15.34 28.06 39.08
C GLY A 207 15.76 27.16 40.26
N LYS A 208 15.89 25.84 40.06
CA LYS A 208 16.55 24.93 41.02
C LYS A 208 18.00 24.61 40.66
N GLY A 209 18.54 25.24 39.62
CA GLY A 209 19.97 25.51 39.51
C GLY A 209 20.25 26.87 40.12
N THR A 210 21.03 26.91 41.20
CA THR A 210 21.49 28.14 41.85
C THR A 210 22.00 29.17 40.84
N GLN A 211 21.68 30.45 41.10
CA GLN A 211 22.20 31.63 40.41
C GLN A 211 23.67 31.49 39.98
N GLY A 212 23.94 31.81 38.71
CA GLY A 212 25.27 32.21 38.24
C GLY A 212 25.91 31.26 37.23
N GLY A 213 25.79 31.60 35.93
CA GLY A 213 26.72 31.17 34.89
C GLY A 213 26.09 30.38 33.75
N ASN A 214 26.59 30.62 32.53
CA ASN A 214 26.29 29.92 31.28
C ASN A 214 26.64 28.41 31.32
N GLY A 215 26.06 27.59 32.21
CA GLY A 215 26.32 26.15 32.32
C GLY A 215 25.03 25.33 32.16
N SER A 216 24.82 24.68 31.01
CA SER A 216 25.14 23.27 30.73
C SER A 216 24.11 22.27 31.27
N GLY A 217 22.94 22.20 30.62
CA GLY A 217 22.04 21.07 30.78
C GLY A 217 20.67 21.20 30.13
N GLY A 218 20.59 21.63 28.87
CA GLY A 218 19.30 21.82 28.19
C GLY A 218 18.66 20.53 27.66
N THR A 219 17.45 20.65 27.10
CA THR A 219 16.65 19.57 26.52
C THR A 219 16.33 19.90 25.07
N ASN A 220 16.48 18.93 24.18
CA ASN A 220 16.15 19.04 22.77
C ASN A 220 15.12 17.98 22.37
N VAL A 221 14.15 18.39 21.56
CA VAL A 221 13.06 17.52 21.09
C VAL A 221 12.86 17.75 19.60
N ALA A 222 12.81 16.67 18.83
CA ALA A 222 12.33 16.65 17.45
C ALA A 222 11.15 15.67 17.37
N ALA A 223 9.97 16.13 16.98
CA ALA A 223 8.78 15.28 16.88
C ALA A 223 8.08 15.51 15.55
N THR A 224 7.74 14.46 14.82
CA THR A 224 7.12 14.60 13.51
C THR A 224 6.09 13.52 13.21
N ILE A 225 5.05 13.91 12.48
CA ILE A 225 4.01 13.02 11.99
C ILE A 225 3.81 13.29 10.49
N ALA A 226 3.83 12.24 9.68
CA ALA A 226 3.41 12.26 8.28
C ALA A 226 2.23 11.30 8.11
N VAL A 227 1.09 11.80 7.67
CA VAL A 227 -0.11 11.02 7.37
C VAL A 227 -0.46 11.21 5.90
N ASN A 228 -0.50 10.11 5.16
CA ASN A 228 -1.06 10.06 3.81
C ASN A 228 -2.33 9.19 3.87
N PHE A 229 -3.46 9.77 3.50
CA PHE A 229 -4.73 9.08 3.32
C PHE A 229 -5.14 9.28 1.87
N LEU A 230 -5.37 8.17 1.17
CA LEU A 230 -5.88 8.16 -0.19
C LEU A 230 -7.08 7.22 -0.25
N ASP A 231 -8.18 7.74 -0.76
CA ASP A 231 -9.37 7.02 -1.16
C ASP A 231 -9.57 7.26 -2.66
N ALA A 232 -9.58 6.19 -3.47
CA ALA A 232 -9.56 6.30 -4.91
C ALA A 232 -10.47 5.25 -5.57
N ASP A 233 -11.47 5.74 -6.29
CA ASP A 233 -12.39 4.97 -7.11
C ASP A 233 -12.09 5.20 -8.60
N ASN A 234 -11.85 4.12 -9.34
CA ASN A 234 -11.68 4.16 -10.79
C ASN A 234 -12.60 3.14 -11.46
N GLN A 235 -13.60 3.59 -12.21
CA GLN A 235 -14.66 2.73 -12.73
C GLN A 235 -14.91 2.92 -14.23
N ALA A 236 -14.88 1.83 -14.99
CA ALA A 236 -15.40 1.77 -16.35
C ALA A 236 -16.61 0.84 -16.41
N GLN A 237 -17.76 1.32 -16.87
CA GLN A 237 -19.00 0.54 -16.81
C GLN A 237 -19.87 0.68 -18.07
N ILE A 238 -20.35 -0.47 -18.55
CA ILE A 238 -21.57 -0.55 -19.37
C ILE A 238 -22.73 -0.95 -18.45
N ALA A 239 -23.81 -0.19 -18.47
CA ALA A 239 -24.99 -0.48 -17.65
C ALA A 239 -25.70 -1.76 -18.10
N GLY A 240 -26.55 -2.31 -17.23
CA GLY A 240 -27.37 -3.46 -17.59
C GLY A 240 -28.42 -3.13 -18.65
N ASN A 241 -28.85 -4.16 -19.39
CA ASN A 241 -29.83 -4.07 -20.48
C ASN A 241 -29.42 -3.11 -21.63
N VAL A 242 -28.13 -2.84 -21.78
CA VAL A 242 -27.59 -2.08 -22.91
C VAL A 242 -27.34 -3.02 -24.08
N THR A 243 -27.82 -2.64 -25.27
CA THR A 243 -27.54 -3.34 -26.53
C THR A 243 -26.56 -2.55 -27.37
N ILE A 244 -25.47 -3.19 -27.80
CA ILE A 244 -24.49 -2.62 -28.73
C ILE A 244 -24.21 -3.61 -29.86
N SER A 245 -24.37 -3.18 -31.11
CA SER A 245 -23.87 -3.95 -32.27
C SER A 245 -22.79 -3.20 -33.04
N GLY A 246 -21.64 -3.86 -33.19
CA GLY A 246 -20.48 -3.34 -33.90
C GLY A 246 -19.65 -4.40 -34.61
N THR A 247 -18.65 -3.95 -35.36
CA THR A 247 -17.75 -4.83 -36.14
C THR A 247 -16.28 -4.71 -35.74
N GLY A 248 -15.91 -3.64 -35.03
CA GLY A 248 -14.56 -3.46 -34.47
C GLY A 248 -14.48 -3.92 -33.01
N ALA A 249 -13.29 -3.76 -32.42
CA ALA A 249 -13.05 -4.15 -31.03
C ALA A 249 -13.89 -3.31 -30.04
N MET A 250 -14.36 -3.98 -28.99
CA MET A 250 -14.99 -3.40 -27.82
C MET A 250 -14.09 -3.55 -26.60
N LYS A 251 -13.90 -2.46 -25.87
CA LYS A 251 -13.08 -2.44 -24.65
C LYS A 251 -13.80 -1.68 -23.53
N VAL A 252 -13.92 -2.33 -22.37
CA VAL A 252 -14.31 -1.76 -21.08
C VAL A 252 -13.13 -1.91 -20.14
N GLU A 253 -12.43 -0.83 -19.82
CA GLU A 253 -11.12 -0.92 -19.19
C GLU A 253 -10.91 0.12 -18.08
N ALA A 254 -10.58 -0.36 -16.88
CA ALA A 254 -10.23 0.45 -15.73
C ALA A 254 -8.73 0.26 -15.42
N ILE A 255 -7.93 1.31 -15.62
CA ILE A 255 -6.49 1.31 -15.34
C ILE A 255 -6.17 2.23 -14.16
N SER A 256 -5.53 1.70 -13.13
CA SER A 256 -5.02 2.49 -12.01
C SER A 256 -3.50 2.35 -11.87
N THR A 257 -2.82 3.44 -11.54
CA THR A 257 -1.41 3.42 -11.12
C THR A 257 -1.25 4.40 -9.97
N THR A 258 -0.93 3.86 -8.80
CA THR A 258 -0.96 4.61 -7.55
C THR A 258 0.36 4.50 -6.81
N ASP A 259 0.94 5.66 -6.53
CA ASP A 259 2.10 5.86 -5.70
C ASP A 259 1.66 6.62 -4.43
N ALA A 260 1.74 6.00 -3.26
CA ALA A 260 1.26 6.57 -2.01
C ALA A 260 2.30 6.44 -0.88
N ARG A 261 2.72 7.59 -0.32
CA ARG A 261 3.89 7.66 0.55
C ARG A 261 3.67 8.53 1.79
N ALA A 262 4.01 8.00 2.97
CA ALA A 262 4.11 8.75 4.22
C ALA A 262 5.54 8.70 4.78
N LEU A 263 6.24 9.85 4.81
CA LEU A 263 7.66 9.96 5.11
C LEU A 263 7.89 10.88 6.30
N ALA A 264 8.33 10.33 7.43
CA ALA A 264 8.54 11.04 8.69
C ALA A 264 10.01 10.92 9.13
N THR A 265 10.68 12.05 9.39
CA THR A 265 12.06 12.08 9.89
C THR A 265 12.26 13.04 11.06
N ALA A 266 12.73 12.54 12.19
CA ALA A 266 13.03 13.34 13.39
C ALA A 266 14.50 13.20 13.81
N THR A 267 15.19 14.32 14.04
CA THR A 267 16.58 14.27 14.53
C THR A 267 16.85 15.23 15.69
N SER A 268 17.47 14.72 16.76
CA SER A 268 17.91 15.50 17.91
C SER A 268 19.38 15.27 18.20
N THR A 269 20.27 16.02 17.57
CA THR A 269 21.72 15.70 17.53
C THR A 269 22.60 16.70 18.30
N ASN A 270 22.00 17.49 19.20
CA ASN A 270 22.73 18.48 19.99
C ASN A 270 23.37 17.83 21.23
N THR A 271 24.65 17.49 21.07
CA THR A 271 25.54 16.87 22.06
C THR A 271 25.87 17.77 23.26
N SER A 272 25.57 19.06 23.19
CA SER A 272 25.81 20.01 24.29
C SER A 272 24.69 19.99 25.35
N SER A 273 23.54 19.40 25.01
CA SER A 273 22.38 19.30 25.88
C SER A 273 22.34 17.96 26.61
N ASN A 274 21.73 17.95 27.81
CA ASN A 274 21.65 16.75 28.63
C ASN A 274 20.65 15.75 28.05
N THR A 275 19.55 16.22 27.46
CA THR A 275 18.50 15.36 26.92
C THR A 275 18.29 15.64 25.44
N GLY A 276 18.16 14.58 24.64
CA GLY A 276 17.78 14.61 23.23
C GLY A 276 16.69 13.58 22.98
N VAL A 277 15.58 14.01 22.38
CA VAL A 277 14.44 13.15 22.04
C VAL A 277 14.12 13.35 20.56
N ALA A 278 13.98 12.25 19.82
CA ALA A 278 13.51 12.23 18.44
C ALA A 278 12.35 11.24 18.32
N ALA A 279 11.22 11.69 17.77
CA ALA A 279 10.02 10.88 17.58
C ALA A 279 9.48 11.06 16.16
N ALA A 280 9.24 9.96 15.43
CA ALA A 280 8.70 10.00 14.08
C ALA A 280 7.54 9.01 13.90
N VAL A 281 6.44 9.47 13.32
CA VAL A 281 5.31 8.62 12.95
C VAL A 281 5.00 8.80 11.47
N GLY A 282 5.03 7.71 10.71
CA GLY A 282 4.57 7.66 9.32
C GLY A 282 3.33 6.77 9.25
N LEU A 283 2.22 7.29 8.74
CA LEU A 283 0.98 6.55 8.55
C LEU A 283 0.53 6.72 7.10
N ASN A 284 0.50 5.64 6.35
CA ASN A 284 -0.03 5.59 4.99
C ASN A 284 -1.28 4.71 5.00
N ILE A 285 -2.40 5.27 4.57
CA ILE A 285 -3.70 4.60 4.44
C ILE A 285 -4.10 4.73 2.97
N VAL A 286 -4.35 3.62 2.31
CA VAL A 286 -4.80 3.60 0.92
C VAL A 286 -6.01 2.68 0.81
N LEU A 287 -7.09 3.24 0.29
CA LEU A 287 -8.28 2.55 -0.18
C LEU A 287 -8.31 2.75 -1.70
N LEU A 288 -8.32 1.67 -2.47
CA LEU A 288 -8.25 1.73 -3.93
C LEU A 288 -9.21 0.72 -4.56
N ASP A 289 -10.20 1.23 -5.29
CA ASP A 289 -11.13 0.46 -6.09
C ASP A 289 -10.86 0.68 -7.57
N ASN A 290 -10.65 -0.40 -8.32
CA ASN A 290 -10.41 -0.35 -9.76
C ASN A 290 -11.31 -1.38 -10.47
N ASN A 291 -12.40 -0.90 -11.06
CA ASN A 291 -13.53 -1.75 -11.46
C ASN A 291 -13.87 -1.58 -12.95
N ALA A 292 -13.87 -2.67 -13.72
CA ALA A 292 -14.36 -2.73 -15.09
C ALA A 292 -15.57 -3.67 -15.15
N MET A 293 -16.73 -3.15 -15.55
CA MET A 293 -18.00 -3.86 -15.38
C MET A 293 -18.90 -3.83 -16.61
N ILE A 294 -19.53 -4.97 -16.91
CA ILE A 294 -20.70 -5.06 -17.78
C ILE A 294 -21.90 -5.44 -16.92
N GLY A 295 -22.94 -4.61 -16.93
CA GLY A 295 -24.15 -4.86 -16.15
C GLY A 295 -25.01 -5.98 -16.72
N ALA A 296 -25.82 -6.60 -15.85
CA ALA A 296 -26.70 -7.71 -16.18
C ALA A 296 -27.65 -7.42 -17.37
N GLY A 297 -27.91 -8.44 -18.20
CA GLY A 297 -28.83 -8.33 -19.34
C GLY A 297 -28.29 -7.55 -20.54
N ALA A 298 -27.01 -7.18 -20.56
CA ALA A 298 -26.41 -6.53 -21.72
C ALA A 298 -26.29 -7.51 -22.91
N ASP A 299 -26.36 -6.98 -24.13
CA ASP A 299 -26.27 -7.72 -25.40
C ASP A 299 -25.26 -6.99 -26.29
N LEU A 300 -24.08 -7.59 -26.47
CA LEU A 300 -22.89 -6.91 -26.98
C LEU A 300 -22.25 -7.70 -28.13
N THR A 301 -22.45 -7.25 -29.36
CA THR A 301 -21.76 -7.79 -30.54
C THR A 301 -20.58 -6.91 -30.95
N ALA A 302 -19.40 -7.49 -31.10
CA ALA A 302 -18.18 -6.79 -31.53
C ALA A 302 -17.23 -7.70 -32.33
N GLY A 303 -16.14 -7.13 -32.84
CA GLY A 303 -15.04 -7.90 -33.44
C GLY A 303 -14.30 -8.75 -32.40
N SER A 304 -14.03 -8.16 -31.24
CA SER A 304 -13.47 -8.76 -30.03
C SER A 304 -13.98 -7.98 -28.83
N ILE A 305 -14.05 -8.59 -27.65
CA ILE A 305 -14.56 -7.96 -26.41
C ILE A 305 -13.50 -8.09 -25.32
N GLU A 306 -13.18 -6.97 -24.66
CA GLU A 306 -12.27 -6.92 -23.52
C GLU A 306 -12.95 -6.21 -22.35
N VAL A 307 -12.99 -6.87 -21.18
CA VAL A 307 -13.36 -6.29 -19.88
C VAL A 307 -12.16 -6.43 -18.96
N ARG A 308 -11.48 -5.32 -18.68
CA ARG A 308 -10.19 -5.37 -17.99
C ARG A 308 -10.04 -4.34 -16.89
N ALA A 309 -9.80 -4.80 -15.67
CA ALA A 309 -9.35 -3.96 -14.57
C ALA A 309 -7.88 -4.26 -14.29
N ALA A 310 -6.99 -3.26 -14.37
CA ALA A 310 -5.56 -3.54 -14.21
C ALA A 310 -4.71 -2.39 -13.66
N THR A 311 -3.56 -2.74 -13.09
CA THR A 311 -2.40 -1.85 -13.04
C THR A 311 -1.87 -1.59 -14.45
N ALA A 312 -1.36 -0.39 -14.71
CA ALA A 312 -0.83 -0.06 -16.04
C ALA A 312 0.34 -0.94 -16.47
N ASN A 313 0.44 -1.24 -17.77
CA ASN A 313 1.45 -2.15 -18.31
C ASN A 313 2.88 -1.70 -17.97
N GLY A 314 3.65 -2.61 -17.36
CA GLY A 314 5.04 -2.35 -16.95
C GLY A 314 5.18 -1.40 -15.76
N GLN A 315 4.09 -1.09 -15.07
CA GLN A 315 4.05 -0.30 -13.83
C GLN A 315 3.59 -1.19 -12.67
N LYS A 316 3.76 -0.66 -11.46
CA LYS A 316 3.24 -1.24 -10.21
C LYS A 316 2.65 -0.11 -9.35
N ASN A 317 1.72 -0.44 -8.48
CA ASN A 317 1.33 0.45 -7.40
C ASN A 317 2.40 0.40 -6.30
N THR A 318 2.83 1.55 -5.77
CA THR A 318 3.85 1.62 -4.72
C THR A 318 3.28 2.20 -3.43
N PHE A 319 3.33 1.42 -2.34
CA PHE A 319 2.84 1.84 -1.03
C PHE A 319 3.96 1.92 0.00
N GLN A 320 4.24 3.11 0.54
CA GLN A 320 5.38 3.33 1.43
C GLN A 320 5.03 4.08 2.71
N ALA A 321 5.48 3.54 3.84
CA ALA A 321 5.56 4.24 5.12
C ALA A 321 7.01 4.23 5.62
N ARG A 322 7.54 5.39 5.99
CA ARG A 322 8.90 5.50 6.52
C ARG A 322 8.90 6.43 7.73
N ALA A 323 9.38 5.93 8.86
CA ALA A 323 9.47 6.67 10.11
C ALA A 323 10.87 6.52 10.70
N LEU A 324 11.70 7.55 10.58
CA LEU A 324 13.10 7.52 11.02
C LEU A 324 13.34 8.55 12.11
N SER A 325 13.90 8.12 13.22
CA SER A 325 14.19 8.95 14.38
C SER A 325 15.60 8.72 14.89
N GLY A 326 16.30 9.79 15.27
CA GLY A 326 17.67 9.71 15.77
C GLY A 326 17.97 10.77 16.82
N ALA A 327 18.40 10.36 18.01
CA ALA A 327 18.81 11.25 19.09
C ALA A 327 20.27 11.03 19.51
N VAL A 328 21.00 12.11 19.72
CA VAL A 328 22.35 12.14 20.27
C VAL A 328 22.44 13.26 21.29
N SER A 329 22.80 12.92 22.54
CA SER A 329 22.88 13.88 23.65
C SER A 329 23.98 13.53 24.64
N LYS A 330 24.14 14.37 25.67
CA LYS A 330 25.11 14.13 26.75
C LYS A 330 24.63 13.07 27.73
N ASN A 331 23.38 13.10 28.19
CA ASN A 331 22.92 12.19 29.24
C ASN A 331 21.81 11.26 28.72
N THR A 332 20.66 11.77 28.32
CA THR A 332 19.52 10.94 27.93
C THR A 332 19.24 11.11 26.45
N ALA A 333 19.35 10.03 25.67
CA ALA A 333 19.02 10.01 24.25
C ALA A 333 17.87 9.03 24.01
N ILE A 334 16.80 9.50 23.37
CA ILE A 334 15.63 8.67 23.03
C ILE A 334 15.30 8.89 21.55
N GLY A 335 15.38 7.83 20.75
CA GLY A 335 14.90 7.79 19.37
C GLY A 335 13.78 6.78 19.26
N GLY A 336 12.58 7.22 18.90
CA GLY A 336 11.41 6.35 18.74
C GLY A 336 10.73 6.58 17.39
N SER A 337 10.39 5.52 16.67
CA SER A 337 9.59 5.66 15.47
C SER A 337 8.57 4.55 15.24
N VAL A 338 7.49 4.92 14.56
CA VAL A 338 6.39 4.02 14.18
C VAL A 338 6.02 4.27 12.72
N GLY A 339 6.17 3.27 11.86
CA GLY A 339 5.70 3.26 10.49
C GLY A 339 4.48 2.35 10.36
N ILE A 340 3.40 2.83 9.76
CA ILE A 340 2.16 2.08 9.55
C ILE A 340 1.76 2.20 8.09
N ASN A 341 1.57 1.07 7.41
CA ASN A 341 0.82 0.99 6.15
C ASN A 341 -0.49 0.24 6.41
N TYR A 342 -1.59 0.84 5.98
CA TYR A 342 -2.89 0.19 5.88
C TYR A 342 -3.32 0.21 4.42
N LEU A 343 -3.58 -0.95 3.84
CA LEU A 343 -4.04 -1.10 2.46
C LEU A 343 -5.37 -1.85 2.41
N ASP A 344 -6.25 -1.34 1.57
CA ASP A 344 -7.45 -1.99 1.09
C ASP A 344 -7.49 -1.75 -0.43
N VAL A 345 -7.29 -2.81 -1.22
CA VAL A 345 -7.11 -2.69 -2.67
C VAL A 345 -7.95 -3.74 -3.37
N ASN A 346 -8.90 -3.29 -4.17
CA ASN A 346 -9.80 -4.13 -4.93
C ASN A 346 -9.66 -3.85 -6.43
N THR A 347 -9.46 -4.92 -7.20
CA THR A 347 -9.39 -4.90 -8.67
C THR A 347 -10.37 -5.92 -9.21
N LEU A 348 -11.45 -5.43 -9.83
CA LEU A 348 -12.57 -6.26 -10.28
C LEU A 348 -12.82 -6.08 -11.78
N ALA A 349 -12.76 -7.17 -12.53
CA ALA A 349 -13.32 -7.26 -13.87
C ALA A 349 -14.55 -8.17 -13.81
N SER A 350 -15.74 -7.64 -14.08
CA SER A 350 -16.97 -8.42 -13.97
C SER A 350 -17.92 -8.27 -15.15
N VAL A 351 -18.57 -9.39 -15.47
CA VAL A 351 -19.70 -9.46 -16.40
C VAL A 351 -20.91 -9.93 -15.62
N GLY A 352 -22.02 -9.20 -15.66
CA GLY A 352 -23.21 -9.50 -14.87
C GLY A 352 -24.02 -10.71 -15.37
N ASP A 353 -25.12 -10.99 -14.69
CA ASP A 353 -26.01 -12.11 -15.01
C ASP A 353 -26.75 -11.91 -16.34
N ASN A 354 -27.03 -13.01 -17.06
CA ASN A 354 -27.83 -13.02 -18.29
C ASN A 354 -27.29 -12.06 -19.38
N VAL A 355 -25.97 -11.90 -19.45
CA VAL A 355 -25.31 -11.12 -20.49
C VAL A 355 -25.08 -12.00 -21.72
N ASP A 356 -25.16 -11.40 -22.90
CA ASP A 356 -24.85 -12.01 -24.21
C ASP A 356 -23.63 -11.26 -24.81
N LEU A 357 -22.54 -12.00 -25.06
CA LEU A 357 -21.27 -11.50 -25.58
C LEU A 357 -20.89 -12.19 -26.90
N ASP A 358 -21.00 -11.45 -28.01
CA ASP A 358 -20.79 -11.96 -29.36
C ASP A 358 -19.50 -11.39 -29.99
N ALA A 359 -18.39 -12.14 -30.00
CA ALA A 359 -17.11 -11.76 -30.61
C ALA A 359 -16.89 -12.44 -31.99
N ASN A 360 -17.27 -11.74 -33.06
CA ASN A 360 -17.38 -12.32 -34.41
C ASN A 360 -16.06 -12.54 -35.18
N THR A 361 -14.91 -12.08 -34.66
CA THR A 361 -13.60 -12.29 -35.33
C THR A 361 -12.45 -12.63 -34.38
N GLY A 362 -12.51 -12.22 -33.11
CA GLY A 362 -11.43 -12.31 -32.14
C GLY A 362 -11.84 -12.94 -30.83
N ASN A 363 -11.16 -12.52 -29.75
CA ASN A 363 -11.32 -13.09 -28.41
C ASN A 363 -12.38 -12.36 -27.58
N ILE A 364 -12.82 -13.03 -26.52
CA ILE A 364 -13.41 -12.43 -25.33
C ILE A 364 -12.38 -12.55 -24.19
N GLU A 365 -11.99 -11.42 -23.59
CA GLU A 365 -11.03 -11.36 -22.49
C GLU A 365 -11.68 -10.66 -21.29
N ILE A 366 -11.77 -11.36 -20.16
CA ILE A 366 -12.23 -10.83 -18.87
C ILE A 366 -11.05 -10.95 -17.91
N GLY A 367 -10.44 -9.83 -17.53
CA GLY A 367 -9.12 -9.83 -16.91
C GLY A 367 -8.97 -8.86 -15.74
N ALA A 368 -8.49 -9.35 -14.60
CA ALA A 368 -8.12 -8.54 -13.44
C ALA A 368 -6.62 -8.66 -13.16
N VAL A 369 -5.87 -7.56 -13.11
CA VAL A 369 -4.42 -7.57 -12.87
C VAL A 369 -4.03 -6.53 -11.81
N SER A 370 -3.60 -6.97 -10.63
CA SER A 370 -3.19 -6.09 -9.52
C SER A 370 -1.71 -6.28 -9.20
N LEU A 371 -0.87 -5.33 -9.60
CA LEU A 371 0.58 -5.39 -9.37
C LEU A 371 1.00 -4.38 -8.31
N ASN A 372 1.47 -4.85 -7.15
CA ASN A 372 1.73 -4.00 -6.00
C ASN A 372 3.13 -4.21 -5.42
N GLU A 373 3.73 -3.12 -4.96
CA GLU A 373 4.92 -3.14 -4.10
C GLU A 373 4.67 -2.39 -2.79
N MET A 374 5.20 -2.94 -1.70
CA MET A 374 5.06 -2.36 -0.37
C MET A 374 6.41 -2.16 0.30
N GLN A 375 6.52 -1.07 1.07
CA GLN A 375 7.64 -0.84 1.97
C GLN A 375 7.22 -0.18 3.28
N ASN A 376 7.71 -0.70 4.40
CA ASN A 376 7.60 -0.04 5.70
C ASN A 376 8.93 -0.02 6.46
N LEU A 377 9.50 1.15 6.70
CA LEU A 377 10.75 1.28 7.44
C LEU A 377 10.56 2.08 8.73
N ALA A 378 11.04 1.52 9.83
CA ALA A 378 11.18 2.24 11.09
C ALA A 378 12.62 2.18 11.61
N GLY A 379 13.17 3.32 12.00
CA GLY A 379 14.48 3.43 12.63
C GLY A 379 14.43 4.28 13.89
N GLY A 380 14.84 3.71 15.02
CA GLY A 380 14.98 4.41 16.30
C GLY A 380 16.42 4.37 16.76
N ALA A 381 17.17 5.44 16.55
CA ALA A 381 18.58 5.52 16.95
C ALA A 381 18.75 6.45 18.16
N ALA A 382 19.52 6.01 19.16
CA ALA A 382 19.88 6.81 20.32
C ALA A 382 21.35 6.66 20.68
N LEU A 383 22.03 7.77 20.97
CA LEU A 383 23.41 7.77 21.45
C LEU A 383 23.60 8.75 22.62
N SER A 384 23.94 8.22 23.79
CA SER A 384 24.34 9.02 24.95
C SER A 384 25.86 9.05 25.13
N THR A 385 26.44 10.24 25.29
CA THR A 385 27.90 10.46 25.32
C THR A 385 28.49 10.70 26.71
N GLY A 386 27.66 10.76 27.74
CA GLY A 386 28.04 11.05 29.12
C GLY A 386 28.16 9.79 29.98
N SER A 387 29.04 9.86 30.99
CA SER A 387 29.47 8.72 31.82
C SER A 387 28.38 8.08 32.69
N GLY A 388 27.20 8.69 32.80
CA GLY A 388 26.03 8.13 33.51
C GLY A 388 24.74 8.25 32.72
N GLY A 389 24.83 8.47 31.41
CA GLY A 389 23.69 8.67 30.53
C GLY A 389 23.07 7.37 30.00
N GLY A 390 21.82 7.43 29.54
CA GLY A 390 21.09 6.30 28.96
C GLY A 390 20.64 6.56 27.52
N GLY A 391 20.62 5.51 26.71
CA GLY A 391 20.13 5.52 25.33
C GLY A 391 18.96 4.55 25.15
N VAL A 392 17.89 4.99 24.48
CA VAL A 392 16.74 4.15 24.10
C VAL A 392 16.40 4.35 22.63
N GLY A 393 16.56 3.32 21.81
CA GLY A 393 16.21 3.30 20.40
C GLY A 393 15.06 2.33 20.16
N ILE A 394 13.90 2.83 19.72
CA ILE A 394 12.69 2.03 19.49
C ILE A 394 12.22 2.22 18.04
N ALA A 395 11.92 1.13 17.35
CA ALA A 395 11.35 1.16 16.01
C ALA A 395 10.19 0.16 15.90
N VAL A 396 9.07 0.58 15.31
CA VAL A 396 7.93 -0.29 15.07
C VAL A 396 7.46 -0.12 13.63
N THR A 397 7.33 -1.22 12.90
CA THR A 397 6.64 -1.25 11.60
C THR A 397 5.39 -2.13 11.71
N VAL A 398 4.28 -1.64 11.17
CA VAL A 398 3.02 -2.38 11.07
C VAL A 398 2.51 -2.26 9.65
N ASN A 399 2.38 -3.39 8.96
CA ASN A 399 1.67 -3.48 7.70
C ASN A 399 0.36 -4.22 7.94
N ILE A 400 -0.74 -3.62 7.49
CA ILE A 400 -2.07 -4.20 7.48
C ILE A 400 -2.53 -4.14 6.03
N VAL A 401 -2.42 -5.26 5.32
CA VAL A 401 -3.16 -5.46 4.07
C VAL A 401 -4.46 -6.11 4.48
N ASN A 402 -5.48 -5.27 4.66
CA ASN A 402 -6.79 -5.68 5.14
C ASN A 402 -7.50 -6.54 4.09
N ASP A 403 -7.44 -6.11 2.85
CA ASP A 403 -7.92 -6.83 1.69
C ASP A 403 -7.06 -6.45 0.48
N LEU A 404 -6.60 -7.47 -0.25
CA LEU A 404 -5.99 -7.33 -1.57
C LEU A 404 -6.74 -8.30 -2.49
N SER A 405 -7.84 -7.80 -3.03
CA SER A 405 -8.83 -8.56 -3.80
C SER A 405 -8.60 -8.34 -5.29
N THR A 406 -8.34 -9.40 -6.04
CA THR A 406 -8.21 -9.39 -7.51
C THR A 406 -9.13 -10.43 -8.13
N LYS A 407 -10.20 -9.98 -8.78
CA LYS A 407 -11.30 -10.86 -9.19
C LYS A 407 -11.68 -10.64 -10.66
N ALA A 408 -11.73 -11.74 -11.41
CA ALA A 408 -12.31 -11.78 -12.76
C ALA A 408 -13.48 -12.76 -12.74
N GLU A 409 -14.71 -12.29 -12.91
CA GLU A 409 -15.91 -13.10 -12.70
C GLU A 409 -17.00 -12.85 -13.74
N THR A 410 -17.70 -13.91 -14.12
CA THR A 410 -18.94 -13.81 -14.91
C THR A 410 -20.14 -14.07 -14.02
N GLY A 411 -21.29 -13.50 -14.34
CA GLY A 411 -22.56 -13.78 -13.69
C GLY A 411 -23.14 -15.13 -14.11
N ILE A 412 -24.31 -15.46 -13.60
CA ILE A 412 -25.04 -16.67 -14.00
C ILE A 412 -25.69 -16.48 -15.38
N ASN A 413 -25.85 -17.59 -16.12
CA ASN A 413 -26.44 -17.59 -17.46
C ASN A 413 -25.74 -16.59 -18.42
N LEU A 414 -24.42 -16.44 -18.34
CA LEU A 414 -23.67 -15.74 -19.39
C LEU A 414 -23.77 -16.57 -20.68
N ASP A 415 -24.05 -15.92 -21.81
CA ASP A 415 -23.89 -16.48 -23.15
C ASP A 415 -22.69 -15.78 -23.80
N ALA A 416 -21.68 -16.52 -24.23
CA ALA A 416 -20.45 -15.94 -24.76
C ALA A 416 -19.87 -16.75 -25.92
N GLU A 417 -19.88 -16.15 -27.10
CA GLU A 417 -19.37 -16.74 -28.33
C GLU A 417 -18.17 -15.98 -28.88
N ALA A 418 -17.08 -16.69 -29.12
CA ALA A 418 -15.88 -16.13 -29.72
C ALA A 418 -15.34 -16.98 -30.86
N GLN A 419 -15.03 -16.35 -31.99
CA GLN A 419 -14.24 -17.02 -33.03
C GLN A 419 -12.80 -17.32 -32.58
N GLY A 420 -12.30 -16.58 -31.58
CA GLY A 420 -11.00 -16.75 -30.94
C GLY A 420 -11.07 -17.53 -29.63
N ALA A 421 -10.35 -17.06 -28.62
CA ALA A 421 -10.35 -17.62 -27.27
C ALA A 421 -11.34 -16.87 -26.35
N ILE A 422 -11.80 -17.55 -25.30
CA ILE A 422 -12.51 -16.93 -24.17
C ILE A 422 -11.65 -17.11 -22.93
N ASN A 423 -11.17 -16.02 -22.34
CA ASN A 423 -10.32 -16.07 -21.15
C ASN A 423 -10.95 -15.28 -20.00
N VAL A 424 -10.99 -15.89 -18.82
CA VAL A 424 -11.30 -15.28 -17.54
C VAL A 424 -10.07 -15.40 -16.66
N THR A 425 -9.37 -14.30 -16.39
CA THR A 425 -8.04 -14.35 -15.76
C THR A 425 -7.90 -13.33 -14.63
N SER A 426 -7.32 -13.76 -13.52
CA SER A 426 -6.89 -12.88 -12.43
C SER A 426 -5.42 -13.10 -12.11
N HIS A 427 -4.70 -11.99 -11.91
CA HIS A 427 -3.27 -11.99 -11.57
C HIS A 427 -2.96 -10.96 -10.49
N ALA A 428 -2.52 -11.42 -9.33
CA ALA A 428 -2.15 -10.57 -8.20
C ALA A 428 -0.67 -10.71 -7.87
N GLU A 429 -0.01 -9.58 -7.57
CA GLU A 429 1.34 -9.54 -7.02
C GLU A 429 1.42 -8.59 -5.82
N LEU A 430 2.08 -9.03 -4.76
CA LEU A 430 2.57 -8.17 -3.68
C LEU A 430 4.06 -8.43 -3.44
N LEU A 431 4.88 -7.44 -3.81
CA LEU A 431 6.33 -7.55 -3.82
C LEU A 431 6.99 -6.51 -2.90
N PRO A 432 8.23 -6.76 -2.43
CA PRO A 432 9.00 -5.76 -1.70
C PRO A 432 9.50 -4.64 -2.63
N VAL A 433 9.59 -3.42 -2.11
CA VAL A 433 10.30 -2.34 -2.82
C VAL A 433 11.81 -2.58 -2.74
N THR A 434 12.49 -2.49 -3.88
CA THR A 434 13.96 -2.57 -3.97
C THR A 434 14.61 -1.21 -3.71
N GLU A 435 15.47 -1.14 -2.69
CA GLU A 435 16.28 0.02 -2.35
C GLU A 435 17.74 -0.22 -2.71
N ASN A 436 18.40 0.77 -3.31
CA ASN A 436 19.84 0.69 -3.56
C ASN A 436 20.61 1.42 -2.45
N LEU A 437 21.26 0.65 -1.57
CA LEU A 437 22.00 1.18 -0.45
C LEU A 437 23.50 1.29 -0.80
N PRO A 438 24.16 2.44 -0.57
CA PRO A 438 25.52 2.71 -1.06
C PRO A 438 26.62 1.71 -0.63
N VAL A 439 26.39 0.96 0.45
CA VAL A 439 27.39 0.06 1.06
C VAL A 439 27.01 -1.42 0.91
N ILE A 440 25.72 -1.74 0.89
CA ILE A 440 25.23 -3.13 0.87
C ILE A 440 24.59 -3.54 -0.47
N GLY A 441 24.49 -2.60 -1.41
CA GLY A 441 23.90 -2.84 -2.73
C GLY A 441 22.37 -2.77 -2.70
N SER A 442 21.74 -3.41 -3.69
CA SER A 442 20.29 -3.51 -3.78
C SER A 442 19.74 -4.47 -2.73
N LEU A 443 18.76 -4.01 -1.96
CA LEU A 443 18.04 -4.78 -0.97
C LEU A 443 16.54 -4.56 -1.18
N ALA A 444 15.79 -5.63 -1.37
CA ALA A 444 14.33 -5.58 -1.40
C ALA A 444 13.78 -5.77 0.02
N VAL A 445 12.86 -4.90 0.45
CA VAL A 445 12.31 -4.93 1.81
C VAL A 445 10.81 -4.62 1.80
N THR A 446 10.00 -5.52 2.37
CA THR A 446 8.57 -5.28 2.63
C THR A 446 8.41 -4.51 3.94
N SER A 447 9.14 -4.92 4.99
CA SER A 447 9.20 -4.18 6.26
C SER A 447 10.52 -4.36 7.00
N PHE A 448 10.98 -3.30 7.67
CA PHE A 448 12.16 -3.38 8.51
C PHE A 448 12.12 -2.38 9.68
N ALA A 449 12.28 -2.89 10.89
CA ALA A 449 12.36 -2.11 12.11
C ALA A 449 13.72 -2.27 12.80
N ALA A 450 14.43 -1.17 13.06
CA ALA A 450 15.71 -1.20 13.77
C ALA A 450 15.75 -0.22 14.95
N GLY A 451 15.85 -0.78 16.16
CA GLY A 451 16.07 -0.02 17.40
C GLY A 451 17.53 -0.11 17.81
N ILE A 452 18.26 1.00 17.75
CA ILE A 452 19.69 1.06 18.04
C ILE A 452 19.93 2.05 19.17
N ALA A 453 20.55 1.59 20.25
CA ALA A 453 20.96 2.43 21.36
C ALA A 453 22.44 2.21 21.69
N GLY A 454 23.15 3.32 21.83
CA GLY A 454 24.50 3.38 22.35
C GLY A 454 24.58 4.29 23.58
N ALA A 455 25.41 3.93 24.55
CA ALA A 455 25.71 4.80 25.69
C ALA A 455 27.15 4.65 26.17
N SER A 456 27.84 5.76 26.44
CA SER A 456 29.20 5.71 26.98
C SER A 456 29.27 5.18 28.43
N GLY A 457 28.17 5.33 29.18
CA GLY A 457 27.94 4.81 30.53
C GLY A 457 26.46 4.44 30.70
N GLY A 458 25.98 4.20 31.92
CA GLY A 458 24.54 3.97 32.21
C GLY A 458 23.93 2.76 31.50
N PHE A 459 22.88 2.94 30.70
CA PHE A 459 22.17 1.84 30.02
C PHE A 459 21.93 2.13 28.53
N ALA A 460 21.80 1.08 27.73
CA ALA A 460 21.42 1.18 26.32
C ALA A 460 20.38 0.12 25.99
N VAL A 461 19.23 0.53 25.45
CA VAL A 461 18.13 -0.37 25.07
C VAL A 461 17.74 -0.12 23.61
N GLY A 462 18.03 -1.07 22.73
CA GLY A 462 17.56 -1.10 21.36
C GLY A 462 16.41 -2.09 21.23
N GLY A 463 15.22 -1.63 20.87
CA GLY A 463 14.02 -2.45 20.73
C GLY A 463 13.37 -2.25 19.38
N SER A 464 12.90 -3.33 18.76
CA SER A 464 12.21 -3.26 17.49
C SER A 464 11.08 -4.27 17.38
N SER A 465 10.05 -3.91 16.62
CA SER A 465 8.98 -4.82 16.23
C SER A 465 8.63 -4.59 14.76
N SER A 466 8.52 -5.67 14.00
CA SER A 466 7.97 -5.67 12.65
C SER A 466 6.76 -6.61 12.66
N VAL A 467 5.62 -6.11 12.18
CA VAL A 467 4.37 -6.86 12.13
C VAL A 467 3.78 -6.72 10.73
N ASN A 468 3.50 -7.84 10.08
CA ASN A 468 2.76 -7.88 8.83
C ASN A 468 1.51 -8.74 9.03
N VAL A 469 0.34 -8.16 8.75
CA VAL A 469 -0.94 -8.85 8.66
C VAL A 469 -1.42 -8.69 7.22
N ILE A 470 -1.49 -9.79 6.48
CA ILE A 470 -1.74 -9.77 5.03
C ILE A 470 -2.87 -10.75 4.69
N PHE A 471 -3.94 -10.21 4.11
CA PHE A 471 -5.03 -10.96 3.50
C PHE A 471 -5.03 -10.73 1.99
N MET A 472 -5.05 -11.81 1.20
CA MET A 472 -5.06 -11.75 -0.26
C MET A 472 -6.10 -12.71 -0.83
N GLU A 473 -6.90 -12.23 -1.77
CA GLU A 473 -7.89 -13.01 -2.49
C GLU A 473 -7.70 -12.84 -4.00
N THR A 474 -7.51 -13.95 -4.72
CA THR A 474 -7.35 -13.96 -6.17
C THR A 474 -8.30 -14.98 -6.79
N HIS A 475 -9.30 -14.50 -7.53
CA HIS A 475 -10.37 -15.35 -8.06
C HIS A 475 -10.60 -15.18 -9.55
N ALA A 476 -10.78 -16.29 -10.26
CA ALA A 476 -11.23 -16.32 -11.64
C ALA A 476 -12.41 -17.28 -11.77
N SER A 477 -13.54 -16.84 -12.31
CA SER A 477 -14.73 -17.69 -12.33
C SER A 477 -15.65 -17.50 -13.53
N VAL A 478 -16.22 -18.62 -13.94
CA VAL A 478 -17.42 -18.68 -14.78
C VAL A 478 -18.55 -19.26 -13.94
N ASN A 479 -19.62 -18.50 -13.70
CA ASN A 479 -20.71 -18.92 -12.81
C ASN A 479 -21.74 -19.84 -13.49
N ASP A 480 -22.66 -20.35 -12.67
CA ASP A 480 -23.64 -21.39 -13.03
C ASP A 480 -24.42 -21.13 -14.33
N ASN A 481 -24.66 -22.21 -15.07
CA ASN A 481 -25.45 -22.24 -16.30
C ASN A 481 -24.99 -21.27 -17.40
N SER A 482 -23.73 -20.82 -17.35
CA SER A 482 -23.12 -20.05 -18.44
C SER A 482 -22.77 -20.95 -19.63
N ASP A 483 -22.92 -20.45 -20.84
CA ASP A 483 -22.58 -21.10 -22.11
C ASP A 483 -21.41 -20.32 -22.76
N LEU A 484 -20.29 -20.99 -23.00
CA LEU A 484 -19.09 -20.42 -23.60
C LEU A 484 -18.69 -21.25 -24.82
N GLU A 485 -18.76 -20.69 -26.03
CA GLU A 485 -18.31 -21.32 -27.27
C GLU A 485 -17.10 -20.58 -27.84
N ALA A 486 -15.93 -21.24 -27.85
CA ALA A 486 -14.67 -20.64 -28.30
C ALA A 486 -14.05 -21.39 -29.50
N GLY A 487 -13.67 -20.66 -30.54
CA GLY A 487 -12.97 -21.24 -31.69
C GLY A 487 -11.59 -21.83 -31.37
N THR A 488 -10.83 -21.22 -30.43
CA THR A 488 -9.42 -21.58 -30.20
C THR A 488 -9.05 -22.03 -28.78
N GLY A 489 -9.93 -21.87 -27.79
CA GLY A 489 -9.73 -22.37 -26.43
C GLY A 489 -10.41 -21.53 -25.35
N ILE A 490 -10.56 -22.13 -24.16
CA ILE A 490 -11.14 -21.47 -22.99
C ILE A 490 -10.15 -21.54 -21.82
N LYS A 491 -9.95 -20.43 -21.12
CA LYS A 491 -9.09 -20.36 -19.93
C LYS A 491 -9.82 -19.69 -18.77
N ILE A 492 -9.78 -20.32 -17.60
CA ILE A 492 -10.14 -19.75 -16.30
C ILE A 492 -8.90 -19.85 -15.41
N GLU A 493 -8.23 -18.74 -15.12
CA GLU A 493 -6.90 -18.76 -14.49
C GLU A 493 -6.77 -17.72 -13.38
N ALA A 494 -6.37 -18.16 -12.17
CA ALA A 494 -6.05 -17.30 -11.05
C ALA A 494 -4.58 -17.51 -10.66
N THR A 495 -3.78 -16.44 -10.69
CA THR A 495 -2.36 -16.47 -10.31
C THR A 495 -2.08 -15.47 -9.20
N ASP A 496 -1.47 -15.91 -8.12
CA ASP A 496 -1.17 -15.08 -6.97
C ASP A 496 0.30 -15.22 -6.54
N LEU A 497 1.05 -14.12 -6.52
CA LEU A 497 2.46 -14.09 -6.14
C LEU A 497 2.70 -13.17 -4.94
N LEU A 498 3.28 -13.74 -3.89
CA LEU A 498 3.66 -13.01 -2.68
C LEU A 498 5.15 -13.15 -2.43
N THR A 499 5.83 -12.01 -2.26
CA THR A 499 7.17 -11.97 -1.70
C THR A 499 7.20 -11.07 -0.48
N VAL A 500 7.64 -11.61 0.65
CA VAL A 500 7.76 -10.88 1.90
C VAL A 500 9.19 -10.95 2.42
N VAL A 501 9.83 -9.79 2.54
CA VAL A 501 11.11 -9.64 3.23
C VAL A 501 10.91 -8.74 4.42
N SER A 502 10.85 -9.34 5.61
CA SER A 502 10.65 -8.64 6.89
C SER A 502 11.85 -8.77 7.82
N GLY A 503 12.02 -7.78 8.69
CA GLY A 503 12.94 -7.96 9.80
C GLY A 503 12.82 -6.96 10.93
N ALA A 504 13.20 -7.41 12.12
CA ALA A 504 13.30 -6.62 13.32
C ALA A 504 14.67 -6.83 13.99
N GLY A 505 15.36 -5.75 14.32
CA GLY A 505 16.61 -5.84 15.06
C GLY A 505 16.81 -4.78 16.14
N GLY A 506 17.26 -5.24 17.31
CA GLY A 506 17.56 -4.41 18.47
C GLY A 506 19.03 -4.48 18.84
N ILE A 507 19.71 -3.34 18.91
CA ILE A 507 21.10 -3.25 19.37
C ILE A 507 21.17 -2.34 20.60
N GLY A 508 21.58 -2.88 21.74
CA GLY A 508 21.89 -2.11 22.94
C GLY A 508 23.36 -2.25 23.31
N LEU A 509 24.12 -1.17 23.21
CA LEU A 509 25.57 -1.18 23.44
C LEU A 509 26.00 -0.14 24.47
N THR A 510 26.75 -0.59 25.49
CA THR A 510 27.42 0.33 26.42
C THR A 510 28.89 0.00 26.67
N LEU A 511 29.72 1.05 26.73
CA LEU A 511 31.17 0.94 26.94
C LEU A 511 31.54 0.84 28.42
N ASN A 512 30.99 1.70 29.28
CA ASN A 512 31.27 1.73 30.72
C ASN A 512 29.99 1.72 31.56
N GLY A 513 28.88 1.23 30.99
CA GLY A 513 27.58 1.21 31.64
C GLY A 513 27.23 -0.11 32.32
N ASN A 514 26.05 -0.11 32.92
CA ASN A 514 25.44 -1.21 33.65
C ASN A 514 24.87 -2.26 32.68
N ALA A 515 24.07 -1.86 31.68
CA ALA A 515 23.35 -2.82 30.84
C ALA A 515 23.24 -2.40 29.37
N GLY A 516 23.43 -3.38 28.47
CA GLY A 516 23.11 -3.28 27.05
C GLY A 516 22.06 -4.31 26.68
N VAL A 517 20.91 -3.87 26.17
CA VAL A 517 19.75 -4.70 25.86
C VAL A 517 19.33 -4.55 24.40
N GLY A 518 19.26 -5.66 23.67
CA GLY A 518 18.72 -5.74 22.31
C GLY A 518 17.44 -6.58 22.28
N ILE A 519 16.36 -6.06 21.70
CA ILE A 519 15.08 -6.77 21.53
C ILE A 519 14.58 -6.63 20.09
N GLY A 520 14.14 -7.73 19.51
CA GLY A 520 13.65 -7.81 18.14
C GLY A 520 12.51 -8.80 18.04
N LEU A 521 11.37 -8.34 17.53
CA LEU A 521 10.18 -9.15 17.33
C LEU A 521 9.75 -9.02 15.87
N ASP A 522 9.72 -10.11 15.13
CA ASP A 522 9.20 -10.13 13.77
C ASP A 522 8.01 -11.08 13.71
N VAL A 523 6.84 -10.59 13.30
CA VAL A 523 5.57 -11.32 13.37
C VAL A 523 4.80 -11.18 12.06
N GLN A 524 4.64 -12.31 11.38
CA GLN A 524 3.96 -12.43 10.10
C GLN A 524 2.68 -13.24 10.29
N VAL A 525 1.54 -12.70 9.88
CA VAL A 525 0.26 -13.39 9.79
C VAL A 525 -0.25 -13.19 8.36
N ILE A 526 -0.24 -14.26 7.58
CA ILE A 526 -0.51 -14.22 6.15
C ILE A 526 -1.60 -15.24 5.85
N THR A 527 -2.64 -14.80 5.15
CA THR A 527 -3.73 -15.66 4.67
C THR A 527 -3.98 -15.38 3.20
N ARG A 528 -3.98 -16.43 2.38
CA ARG A 528 -4.10 -16.34 0.93
C ARG A 528 -5.16 -17.31 0.42
N ASN A 529 -6.01 -16.82 -0.47
CA ASN A 529 -7.02 -17.63 -1.14
C ASN A 529 -6.95 -17.40 -2.64
N THR A 530 -6.49 -18.40 -3.37
CA THR A 530 -6.38 -18.38 -4.82
C THR A 530 -7.32 -19.43 -5.40
N SER A 531 -8.28 -19.05 -6.23
CA SER A 531 -9.13 -20.04 -6.87
C SER A 531 -9.58 -19.71 -8.29
N ALA A 532 -9.68 -20.76 -9.09
CA ALA A 532 -10.23 -20.73 -10.43
C ALA A 532 -11.34 -21.77 -10.56
N TRP A 533 -12.53 -21.39 -11.00
CA TRP A 533 -13.62 -22.36 -11.08
C TRP A 533 -14.64 -22.13 -12.20
N MET A 534 -15.31 -23.23 -12.52
CA MET A 534 -16.50 -23.29 -13.37
C MET A 534 -17.69 -23.70 -12.51
N GLY A 535 -18.78 -22.94 -12.58
CA GLY A 535 -20.03 -23.16 -11.86
C GLY A 535 -20.83 -24.37 -12.35
N GLY A 536 -21.85 -24.72 -11.58
CA GLY A 536 -22.69 -25.90 -11.82
C GLY A 536 -23.55 -25.73 -13.07
N GLY A 537 -23.56 -26.75 -13.94
CA GLY A 537 -24.40 -26.75 -15.13
C GLY A 537 -23.99 -25.74 -16.21
N ALA A 538 -22.81 -25.13 -16.08
CA ALA A 538 -22.19 -24.37 -17.17
C ALA A 538 -21.76 -25.31 -18.30
N ASP A 539 -21.66 -24.77 -19.51
CA ASP A 539 -21.29 -25.45 -20.74
C ASP A 539 -20.12 -24.70 -21.39
N LEU A 540 -18.95 -25.35 -21.47
CA LEU A 540 -17.73 -24.78 -22.06
C LEU A 540 -17.34 -25.64 -23.25
N ASP A 541 -17.46 -25.09 -24.46
CA ASP A 541 -17.15 -25.77 -25.71
C ASP A 541 -16.05 -25.05 -26.51
N THR A 542 -15.13 -25.83 -27.08
CA THR A 542 -14.15 -25.30 -28.03
C THR A 542 -13.87 -26.22 -29.21
N SER A 543 -13.92 -25.64 -30.40
CA SER A 543 -13.77 -26.36 -31.67
C SER A 543 -12.38 -26.95 -31.93
N ALA A 544 -11.31 -26.33 -31.42
CA ALA A 544 -9.93 -26.77 -31.68
C ALA A 544 -8.98 -26.65 -30.47
N GLY A 545 -9.38 -25.90 -29.44
CA GLY A 545 -8.53 -25.49 -28.32
C GLY A 545 -8.57 -26.40 -27.12
N ASN A 546 -7.79 -26.03 -26.11
CA ASN A 546 -7.87 -26.63 -24.78
C ASN A 546 -8.90 -25.88 -23.92
N ILE A 547 -9.41 -26.56 -22.89
CA ILE A 547 -10.08 -25.92 -21.77
C ILE A 547 -9.15 -26.02 -20.55
N VAL A 548 -8.79 -24.88 -19.97
CA VAL A 548 -7.84 -24.78 -18.85
C VAL A 548 -8.51 -24.10 -17.67
N ILE A 549 -8.57 -24.76 -16.52
CA ILE A 549 -8.97 -24.19 -15.23
C ILE A 549 -7.76 -24.31 -14.30
N ASN A 550 -7.12 -23.18 -13.97
CA ASN A 550 -5.83 -23.16 -13.31
C ASN A 550 -5.77 -22.18 -12.13
N ALA A 551 -5.31 -22.65 -10.97
CA ALA A 551 -5.06 -21.80 -9.81
C ALA A 551 -3.61 -21.99 -9.33
N ASP A 552 -2.80 -20.94 -9.37
CA ASP A 552 -1.39 -20.98 -8.96
C ASP A 552 -1.11 -19.96 -7.85
N SER A 553 -0.50 -20.40 -6.75
CA SER A 553 -0.10 -19.57 -5.63
C SER A 553 1.38 -19.81 -5.29
N PHE A 554 2.18 -18.73 -5.30
CA PHE A 554 3.62 -18.76 -5.03
C PHE A 554 3.96 -17.83 -3.87
N ASP A 555 4.59 -18.37 -2.82
CA ASP A 555 5.04 -17.67 -1.61
C ASP A 555 6.58 -17.69 -1.51
N ASP A 556 7.21 -16.52 -1.37
CA ASP A 556 8.62 -16.37 -0.97
C ASP A 556 8.70 -15.49 0.28
N ILE A 557 8.99 -16.09 1.43
CA ILE A 557 8.94 -15.42 2.73
C ILE A 557 10.28 -15.51 3.46
N THR A 558 10.92 -14.36 3.63
CA THR A 558 12.08 -14.17 4.49
C THR A 558 11.70 -13.32 5.71
N SER A 559 11.85 -13.88 6.91
CA SER A 559 11.59 -13.19 8.18
C SER A 559 12.79 -13.31 9.14
N ILE A 560 13.29 -12.16 9.59
CA ILE A 560 14.54 -12.07 10.37
C ILE A 560 14.35 -11.25 11.64
N ALA A 561 14.47 -11.89 12.79
CA ALA A 561 14.62 -11.24 14.10
C ALA A 561 16.07 -11.36 14.59
N ALA A 562 16.85 -10.27 14.59
CA ALA A 562 18.28 -10.32 14.93
C ALA A 562 18.68 -9.23 15.95
N THR A 563 19.21 -9.63 17.10
CA THR A 563 19.50 -8.69 18.21
C THR A 563 20.88 -8.85 18.81
N PHE A 564 21.38 -7.75 19.36
CA PHE A 564 22.64 -7.68 20.07
C PHE A 564 22.53 -6.87 21.36
N GLY A 565 23.00 -7.42 22.47
CA GLY A 565 23.09 -6.75 23.76
C GLY A 565 24.51 -6.80 24.32
N GLY A 566 25.18 -5.65 24.44
CA GLY A 566 26.58 -5.58 24.88
C GLY A 566 26.83 -4.59 26.02
N SER A 567 27.55 -5.02 27.04
CA SER A 567 28.04 -4.17 28.14
C SER A 567 29.49 -4.49 28.53
N ALA A 568 30.40 -3.53 28.32
CA ALA A 568 31.81 -3.66 28.72
C ALA A 568 32.10 -3.10 30.14
N GLY A 569 31.12 -2.45 30.78
CA GLY A 569 31.32 -1.63 31.98
C GLY A 569 30.99 -2.25 33.35
N GLY A 570 30.45 -3.47 33.41
CA GLY A 570 30.37 -4.22 34.68
C GLY A 570 29.03 -4.83 35.09
N SER A 571 28.04 -5.06 34.21
CA SER A 571 26.92 -5.94 34.60
C SER A 571 26.46 -6.89 33.49
N ALA A 572 25.43 -6.53 32.72
CA ALA A 572 24.70 -7.50 31.90
C ALA A 572 24.59 -7.09 30.42
N GLY A 573 24.85 -8.04 29.52
CA GLY A 573 24.37 -8.01 28.13
C GLY A 573 23.12 -8.87 28.01
N VAL A 574 22.04 -8.35 27.43
CA VAL A 574 20.80 -9.11 27.22
C VAL A 574 20.36 -8.95 25.77
N ALA A 575 20.10 -10.06 25.09
CA ALA A 575 19.56 -10.07 23.73
C ALA A 575 18.37 -11.02 23.67
N ALA A 576 17.26 -10.57 23.09
CA ALA A 576 16.04 -11.36 22.93
C ALA A 576 15.45 -11.17 21.53
N SER A 577 15.38 -12.25 20.75
CA SER A 577 14.80 -12.25 19.41
C SER A 577 13.69 -13.27 19.29
N VAL A 578 12.54 -12.87 18.76
CA VAL A 578 11.44 -13.78 18.45
C VAL A 578 10.95 -13.55 17.02
N GLY A 579 10.93 -14.62 16.22
CA GLY A 579 10.27 -14.65 14.92
C GLY A 579 8.99 -15.49 15.00
N VAL A 580 7.89 -15.00 14.43
CA VAL A 580 6.62 -15.73 14.33
C VAL A 580 6.12 -15.63 12.90
N LEU A 581 5.77 -16.75 12.29
CA LEU A 581 5.07 -16.82 11.00
C LEU A 581 3.86 -17.74 11.14
N TYR A 582 2.68 -17.20 10.86
CA TYR A 582 1.47 -17.93 10.58
C TYR A 582 1.15 -17.75 9.10
N LEU A 583 1.13 -18.85 8.33
CA LEU A 583 0.85 -18.89 6.90
C LEU A 583 -0.32 -19.83 6.64
N ASP A 584 -1.41 -19.31 6.09
CA ASP A 584 -2.63 -20.04 5.78
C ASP A 584 -2.95 -19.88 4.29
N THR A 585 -2.79 -20.94 3.51
CA THR A 585 -2.89 -20.93 2.04
C THR A 585 -3.98 -21.87 1.57
N SER A 586 -4.83 -21.40 0.66
CA SER A 586 -5.85 -22.19 -0.03
C SER A 586 -5.72 -21.94 -1.53
N THR A 587 -5.35 -22.97 -2.29
CA THR A 587 -5.25 -22.92 -3.75
C THR A 587 -6.16 -23.95 -4.39
N GLN A 588 -7.21 -23.50 -5.08
CA GLN A 588 -8.28 -24.39 -5.54
C GLN A 588 -8.64 -24.18 -7.01
N ALA A 589 -8.59 -25.23 -7.82
CA ALA A 589 -9.13 -25.27 -9.16
C ALA A 589 -10.25 -26.31 -9.24
N PHE A 590 -11.46 -25.91 -9.64
CA PHE A 590 -12.56 -26.88 -9.65
C PHE A 590 -13.67 -26.63 -10.67
N VAL A 591 -14.37 -27.70 -10.99
CA VAL A 591 -15.65 -27.68 -11.73
C VAL A 591 -16.75 -28.09 -10.77
N GLU A 592 -17.66 -27.19 -10.44
CA GLU A 592 -18.81 -27.45 -9.57
C GLU A 592 -19.77 -28.50 -10.14
N ALA A 593 -20.52 -29.14 -9.23
CA ALA A 593 -21.43 -30.20 -9.62
C ALA A 593 -22.61 -29.63 -10.39
N GLY A 594 -22.89 -30.25 -11.54
CA GLY A 594 -24.15 -30.02 -12.25
C GLY A 594 -25.30 -30.80 -11.59
N SER A 595 -26.27 -31.15 -12.42
CA SER A 595 -27.33 -32.09 -12.09
C SER A 595 -27.45 -33.15 -13.18
N ALA A 596 -28.16 -34.25 -12.88
CA ALA A 596 -28.42 -35.30 -13.87
C ALA A 596 -29.12 -34.82 -15.17
N LEU A 597 -29.77 -33.65 -15.15
CA LEU A 597 -30.46 -33.05 -16.31
C LEU A 597 -29.72 -31.84 -16.90
N ASN A 598 -28.86 -31.19 -16.11
CA ASN A 598 -28.04 -30.06 -16.54
C ASN A 598 -26.62 -30.27 -16.00
N LYS A 599 -25.81 -31.02 -16.75
CA LYS A 599 -24.45 -31.38 -16.36
C LYS A 599 -23.52 -30.19 -16.55
N SER A 600 -22.44 -30.13 -15.77
CA SER A 600 -21.33 -29.21 -16.06
C SER A 600 -20.53 -29.79 -17.24
N HIS A 601 -20.60 -29.19 -18.43
CA HIS A 601 -20.00 -29.72 -19.65
C HIS A 601 -18.67 -29.04 -19.99
N LEU A 602 -17.66 -29.83 -20.35
CA LEU A 602 -16.38 -29.37 -20.89
C LEU A 602 -16.08 -30.14 -22.17
N GLY A 603 -16.35 -29.53 -23.33
CA GLY A 603 -16.09 -30.08 -24.65
C GLY A 603 -14.89 -29.41 -25.33
N ALA A 604 -13.72 -30.04 -25.26
CA ALA A 604 -12.50 -29.51 -25.88
C ALA A 604 -12.14 -30.26 -27.18
N GLY A 605 -11.89 -29.52 -28.26
CA GLY A 605 -11.20 -30.04 -29.45
C GLY A 605 -9.77 -30.50 -29.15
N GLY A 606 -9.14 -29.91 -28.12
CA GLY A 606 -7.86 -30.27 -27.52
C GLY A 606 -8.01 -31.01 -26.19
N ASP A 607 -7.13 -30.70 -25.24
CA ASP A 607 -7.08 -31.29 -23.89
C ASP A 607 -7.92 -30.47 -22.89
N VAL A 608 -8.35 -31.11 -21.80
CA VAL A 608 -8.97 -30.45 -20.65
C VAL A 608 -8.03 -30.57 -19.46
N SER A 609 -7.72 -29.46 -18.79
CA SER A 609 -6.88 -29.44 -17.60
C SER A 609 -7.52 -28.67 -16.44
N VAL A 610 -7.61 -29.30 -15.27
CA VAL A 610 -7.96 -28.67 -14.00
C VAL A 610 -6.76 -28.79 -13.06
N THR A 611 -6.10 -27.68 -12.77
CA THR A 611 -4.79 -27.67 -12.10
C THR A 611 -4.74 -26.66 -10.95
N ALA A 612 -4.25 -27.10 -9.81
CA ALA A 612 -3.97 -26.24 -8.66
C ALA A 612 -2.51 -26.45 -8.20
N THR A 613 -1.76 -25.36 -8.09
CA THR A 613 -0.35 -25.39 -7.66
C THR A 613 -0.15 -24.43 -6.48
N GLY A 614 0.23 -24.96 -5.33
CA GLY A 614 0.76 -24.18 -4.21
C GLY A 614 2.26 -24.40 -4.08
N ASP A 615 3.02 -23.32 -3.94
CA ASP A 615 4.47 -23.36 -3.72
C ASP A 615 4.87 -22.34 -2.64
N ALA A 616 5.59 -22.78 -1.61
CA ALA A 616 6.06 -21.92 -0.53
C ALA A 616 7.55 -22.12 -0.22
N ASP A 617 8.35 -21.06 -0.38
CA ASP A 617 9.74 -20.96 0.09
C ASP A 617 9.80 -20.05 1.32
N VAL A 618 10.23 -20.61 2.46
CA VAL A 618 10.20 -19.95 3.76
C VAL A 618 11.55 -19.99 4.46
N PHE A 619 12.11 -18.81 4.73
CA PHE A 619 13.29 -18.62 5.57
C PHE A 619 12.98 -17.82 6.84
N LEU A 620 13.16 -18.46 8.00
CA LEU A 620 12.99 -17.84 9.32
C LEU A 620 14.31 -17.83 10.09
N LEU A 621 14.70 -16.66 10.61
CA LEU A 621 15.89 -16.50 11.45
C LEU A 621 15.58 -15.72 12.73
N ALA A 622 15.82 -16.33 13.89
CA ALA A 622 15.92 -15.64 15.17
C ALA A 622 17.34 -15.74 15.74
N GLY A 623 18.08 -14.63 15.73
CA GLY A 623 19.45 -14.54 16.24
C GLY A 623 19.55 -13.60 17.43
N ALA A 624 20.15 -14.05 18.54
CA ALA A 624 20.39 -13.21 19.72
C ALA A 624 21.82 -13.39 20.23
N ALA A 625 22.59 -12.29 20.31
CA ALA A 625 23.95 -12.31 20.84
C ALA A 625 24.12 -11.36 22.02
N ALA A 626 24.60 -11.87 23.14
CA ALA A 626 24.77 -11.11 24.37
C ALA A 626 26.21 -11.16 24.91
N PHE A 627 26.74 -10.00 25.31
CA PHE A 627 28.05 -9.86 25.91
C PHE A 627 27.96 -9.02 27.19
N GLY A 628 28.44 -9.54 28.32
CA GLY A 628 28.57 -8.76 29.55
C GLY A 628 29.65 -9.26 30.49
N GLN A 629 30.25 -8.38 31.30
CA GLN A 629 31.31 -8.76 32.25
C GLN A 629 30.82 -9.63 33.42
N SER A 630 29.56 -9.50 33.83
CA SER A 630 29.00 -10.26 34.95
C SER A 630 27.89 -11.23 34.52
N ALA A 631 27.16 -10.90 33.45
CA ALA A 631 26.11 -11.74 32.87
C ALA A 631 25.98 -11.48 31.36
N GLY A 632 25.81 -12.55 30.59
CA GLY A 632 25.35 -12.51 29.20
C GLY A 632 24.10 -13.39 29.10
N ILE A 633 23.02 -12.88 28.54
CA ILE A 633 21.77 -13.65 28.35
C ILE A 633 21.32 -13.45 26.92
N GLY A 634 21.49 -14.47 26.08
CA GLY A 634 20.89 -14.54 24.74
C GLY A 634 19.65 -15.44 24.78
N VAL A 635 18.54 -14.96 24.26
CA VAL A 635 17.30 -15.72 24.06
C VAL A 635 16.86 -15.57 22.62
N SER A 636 16.64 -16.68 21.93
CA SER A 636 16.06 -16.68 20.59
C SER A 636 14.92 -17.71 20.51
N GLY A 637 13.92 -17.41 19.69
CA GLY A 637 12.82 -18.32 19.42
C GLY A 637 12.17 -18.05 18.07
N THR A 638 11.76 -19.11 17.40
CA THR A 638 10.98 -19.05 16.15
C THR A 638 9.71 -19.88 16.34
N VAL A 639 8.58 -19.36 15.89
CA VAL A 639 7.32 -20.10 15.80
C VAL A 639 6.87 -20.06 14.35
N PHE A 640 6.63 -21.23 13.77
CA PHE A 640 6.10 -21.37 12.42
C PHE A 640 4.84 -22.23 12.48
N VAL A 641 3.76 -21.72 11.91
CA VAL A 641 2.51 -22.43 11.71
C VAL A 641 2.16 -22.27 10.24
N HIS A 642 1.97 -23.40 9.56
CA HIS A 642 1.56 -23.44 8.16
C HIS A 642 0.35 -24.34 8.01
N LEU A 643 -0.73 -23.79 7.45
CA LEU A 643 -1.90 -24.50 7.00
C LEU A 643 -1.93 -24.34 5.48
N ASP A 644 -1.99 -25.46 4.75
CA ASP A 644 -2.02 -25.47 3.29
C ASP A 644 -3.11 -26.43 2.80
N ASP A 645 -3.88 -25.96 1.81
CA ASP A 645 -4.94 -26.70 1.14
C ASP A 645 -4.87 -26.46 -0.37
N VAL A 646 -4.30 -27.42 -1.10
CA VAL A 646 -4.25 -27.39 -2.58
C VAL A 646 -5.19 -28.45 -3.14
N LYS A 647 -6.19 -28.03 -3.95
CA LYS A 647 -7.22 -28.91 -4.50
C LYS A 647 -7.47 -28.68 -5.98
N ALA A 648 -7.54 -29.78 -6.72
CA ALA A 648 -8.00 -29.80 -8.10
C ALA A 648 -9.12 -30.85 -8.22
N GLU A 649 -10.36 -30.42 -8.51
CA GLU A 649 -11.52 -31.30 -8.43
C GLU A 649 -12.51 -31.11 -9.59
N LEU A 650 -13.09 -32.22 -10.06
CA LEU A 650 -14.32 -32.21 -10.84
C LEU A 650 -15.41 -32.83 -9.95
N TYR A 651 -16.39 -32.02 -9.56
CA TYR A 651 -17.49 -32.48 -8.75
C TYR A 651 -18.50 -33.29 -9.59
N GLY A 652 -19.46 -33.96 -8.93
CA GLY A 652 -20.36 -34.94 -9.55
C GLY A 652 -21.19 -34.37 -10.72
N ASP A 653 -21.61 -35.25 -11.64
CA ASP A 653 -22.37 -34.91 -12.86
C ASP A 653 -21.65 -33.97 -13.85
N ALA A 654 -20.31 -33.88 -13.80
CA ALA A 654 -19.50 -33.30 -14.88
C ALA A 654 -19.44 -34.22 -16.12
N ASP A 655 -19.50 -33.64 -17.32
CA ASP A 655 -19.38 -34.32 -18.61
C ASP A 655 -18.19 -33.75 -19.39
N VAL A 656 -17.16 -34.56 -19.61
CA VAL A 656 -15.90 -34.11 -20.21
C VAL A 656 -15.66 -34.84 -21.52
N VAL A 657 -15.51 -34.08 -22.61
CA VAL A 657 -15.19 -34.59 -23.95
C VAL A 657 -13.90 -33.94 -24.41
N THR A 658 -12.94 -34.74 -24.85
CA THR A 658 -11.62 -34.25 -25.27
C THR A 658 -11.21 -34.81 -26.64
N GLY A 659 -10.75 -33.96 -27.55
CA GLY A 659 -10.15 -34.34 -28.83
C GLY A 659 -8.62 -34.42 -28.83
N GLY A 660 -7.99 -33.93 -27.75
CA GLY A 660 -6.54 -33.86 -27.58
C GLY A 660 -5.87 -35.19 -27.26
N ALA A 661 -4.53 -35.22 -27.40
CA ALA A 661 -3.74 -36.44 -27.23
C ALA A 661 -3.51 -36.83 -25.77
N ASN A 662 -3.58 -35.87 -24.84
CA ASN A 662 -3.42 -36.10 -23.41
C ASN A 662 -4.77 -36.37 -22.72
N GLY A 663 -5.86 -35.83 -23.26
CA GLY A 663 -7.21 -36.02 -22.77
C GLY A 663 -7.53 -35.11 -21.59
N LEU A 664 -7.96 -35.71 -20.47
CA LEU A 664 -8.27 -34.99 -19.22
C LEU A 664 -7.10 -35.11 -18.24
N SER A 665 -6.65 -33.97 -17.70
CA SER A 665 -5.70 -33.88 -16.58
C SER A 665 -6.33 -33.17 -15.39
N VAL A 666 -6.23 -33.76 -14.21
CA VAL A 666 -6.66 -33.17 -12.93
C VAL A 666 -5.48 -33.30 -11.97
N SER A 667 -4.90 -32.18 -11.54
CA SER A 667 -3.65 -32.20 -10.77
C SER A 667 -3.63 -31.14 -9.69
N ALA A 668 -3.37 -31.57 -8.45
CA ALA A 668 -3.05 -30.70 -7.33
C ALA A 668 -1.59 -30.94 -6.93
N ILE A 669 -0.78 -29.89 -6.89
CA ILE A 669 0.65 -29.95 -6.53
C ILE A 669 0.90 -28.95 -5.41
N SER A 670 1.36 -29.42 -4.26
CA SER A 670 1.82 -28.59 -3.15
C SER A 670 3.31 -28.86 -2.92
N THR A 671 4.12 -27.79 -2.87
CA THR A 671 5.56 -27.84 -2.66
C THR A 671 5.96 -26.85 -1.58
N ASP A 672 6.68 -27.31 -0.55
CA ASP A 672 7.16 -26.44 0.54
C ASP A 672 8.66 -26.63 0.75
N GLU A 673 9.41 -25.53 0.75
CA GLU A 673 10.79 -25.44 1.23
C GLU A 673 10.84 -24.55 2.48
N VAL A 674 11.33 -25.09 3.60
CA VAL A 674 11.32 -24.38 4.89
C VAL A 674 12.66 -24.50 5.61
N LEU A 675 13.29 -23.37 5.92
CA LEU A 675 14.49 -23.27 6.73
C LEU A 675 14.25 -22.36 7.94
N ILE A 676 14.37 -22.93 9.14
CA ILE A 676 14.19 -22.23 10.41
C ILE A 676 15.46 -22.31 11.24
N ILE A 677 15.98 -21.15 11.65
CA ILE A 677 17.18 -21.03 12.46
C ILE A 677 16.87 -20.20 13.70
N ALA A 678 17.03 -20.79 14.89
CA ALA A 678 17.05 -20.07 16.15
C ALA A 678 18.42 -20.27 16.82
N ALA A 679 19.18 -19.18 16.98
CA ALA A 679 20.51 -19.22 17.59
C ALA A 679 20.65 -18.12 18.65
N ALA A 680 21.02 -18.52 19.86
CA ALA A 680 21.33 -17.62 20.95
C ALA A 680 22.76 -17.88 21.43
N GLY A 681 23.51 -16.80 21.64
CA GLY A 681 24.85 -16.86 22.20
C GLY A 681 25.02 -15.87 23.33
N ASP A 682 25.69 -16.30 24.39
CA ASP A 682 26.11 -15.45 25.50
C ASP A 682 27.62 -15.53 25.71
N HIS A 683 28.19 -14.45 26.23
CA HIS A 683 29.58 -14.41 26.67
C HIS A 683 29.70 -13.62 27.97
N ILE A 684 30.43 -14.21 28.92
CA ILE A 684 30.81 -13.60 30.20
C ILE A 684 32.32 -13.38 30.18
N GLY A 685 32.72 -12.11 30.20
CA GLY A 685 34.11 -11.65 30.03
C GLY A 685 34.93 -11.49 31.31
#